data_AF-A0A959SBL2-F1
#
_entry.id   AF-A0A959SBL2-F1
#
_cell.length_a   1.000
_cell.length_b   1.000
_cell.length_c   1.000
_cell.angle_alpha   90.00
_cell.angle_beta   90.00
_cell.angle_gamma   90.00
#
_symmetry.space_group_name_H-M   'P 1'
#
loop_
_entity.id
_entity.type
_entity.pdbx_description
1 polymer ?
#
loop_
_entity_poly.entity_id
_entity_poly.type
_entity_poly.pdbx_seq_one_letter_code
_entity_poly.pdbx_strand_id
1 'polypeptide(L)'
;MKHGRTWMMIGAWCAGLGAFAQGELLEALSARPQDQAVRAKSDDGVKRYFDYQFVTQQVPLMDDFSIDRTRKRNATENDPGVTLDDTVYRLEVAGVSTPDMRYMSDTTYRTVIDASEPPVTTRIPLPSVMITVLDLSVYPPMSTLVEGWPAYNILDSLGAPPPDTIHVQSPSWIQDSLLVYQVPPAEGTYTMNSMPTPLILWQDDDVYINGTYPVDPPTIGVATFDGLARTGYPYDFANYTSHGRADKLTSVPINLDYPESDSIYLSFFYQAKGLSGDTFPQVIDSLLLEFYAPDEQTWYKAWAIPYVDQAPFQQVLVPITQSRFLKPDFQFRFVNYATLSGSFDHWHLDYVRLGRQRSYNDVRIVDVAWVMPEASILQTYTSIPYDQFQVAPGSAMALQVNERIRNLDINDRLIEYGMTAVNQDGGPFASFVNGVSPNNNAASIINSTHSINSSPNFFVFDNTASTDAAFHDVRFLAEATPDINQYNDTMRLTQELSNYYAYDDGSAEMGYSLNLAGAKLAYRFDLVGADSLRAIRMYFNPVANQPPDPAPDQGSFLLTVWTSLSPEVIQHQNFSFSSPEYRLDGIDKFVEYPLDSVIRVEGTIYVGWVQTNAVKMNLGFDRNRNNRTKIHYQTSGSFQNTSFNGSLMMRPVMVSEVDPWASIDETIGAGTDLRFVPNPASDLVRIISAGGITGRSYVRCMDATGREVFNEAWNGRAPLNTSALGSGLYVLHVVDGDGTLVGQGRLVVQH
;
A
#
# COMPACT_ATOMS: atom_id res chain seq x y z
N MET A 1 -23.46 -45.13 53.92
CA MET A 1 -24.51 -45.98 53.32
C MET A 1 -25.35 -45.09 52.42
N LYS A 2 -25.59 -45.48 51.16
CA LYS A 2 -26.37 -44.74 50.12
C LYS A 2 -25.79 -43.39 49.63
N HIS A 3 -26.20 -43.07 48.40
CA HIS A 3 -25.65 -42.18 47.38
C HIS A 3 -25.74 -40.66 47.61
N GLY A 4 -24.94 -39.91 46.84
CA GLY A 4 -25.18 -38.50 46.47
C GLY A 4 -24.08 -37.97 45.53
N ARG A 5 -24.44 -37.51 44.32
CA ARG A 5 -23.52 -36.88 43.35
C ARG A 5 -23.94 -35.43 43.13
N THR A 6 -23.03 -34.48 43.33
CA THR A 6 -23.05 -33.19 42.61
C THR A 6 -21.62 -32.68 42.50
N TRP A 7 -21.19 -32.32 41.30
CA TRP A 7 -19.98 -31.52 41.09
C TRP A 7 -20.43 -30.09 40.82
N MET A 8 -19.79 -29.12 41.47
CA MET A 8 -20.12 -27.70 41.33
C MET A 8 -18.93 -26.99 40.70
N MET A 9 -19.03 -26.61 39.43
CA MET A 9 -18.05 -25.76 38.77
C MET A 9 -18.17 -24.34 39.33
N ILE A 10 -17.06 -23.73 39.73
CA ILE A 10 -16.99 -22.32 40.12
C ILE A 10 -16.51 -21.54 38.89
N GLY A 11 -17.46 -21.00 38.12
CA GLY A 11 -17.16 -20.05 37.05
C GLY A 11 -17.09 -18.63 37.60
N ALA A 12 -15.89 -18.07 37.72
CA ALA A 12 -15.67 -16.70 38.16
C ALA A 12 -15.55 -15.75 36.96
N TRP A 13 -16.67 -15.20 36.49
CA TRP A 13 -16.68 -14.12 35.51
C TRP A 13 -16.51 -12.77 36.21
N CYS A 14 -15.34 -12.15 36.06
CA CYS A 14 -15.09 -10.76 36.44
C CYS A 14 -15.05 -9.89 35.18
N ALA A 15 -16.22 -9.50 34.67
CA ALA A 15 -16.32 -8.57 33.56
C ALA A 15 -16.02 -7.14 34.03
N GLY A 16 -14.82 -6.64 33.72
CA GLY A 16 -14.44 -5.24 33.90
C GLY A 16 -15.05 -4.36 32.81
N LEU A 17 -16.36 -4.12 32.86
CA LEU A 17 -17.05 -3.26 31.89
C LEU A 17 -16.67 -1.79 32.08
N GLY A 18 -15.86 -1.26 31.17
CA GLY A 18 -15.84 0.17 30.88
C GLY A 18 -17.20 0.58 30.30
N ALA A 19 -17.81 1.62 30.85
CA ALA A 19 -19.12 2.09 30.41
C ALA A 19 -19.00 3.01 29.19
N PHE A 20 -18.92 2.42 27.99
CA PHE A 20 -19.06 3.15 26.74
C PHE A 20 -20.49 3.73 26.61
N ALA A 21 -20.61 4.86 25.90
CA ALA A 21 -21.88 5.55 25.72
C ALA A 21 -22.79 4.81 24.73
N GLN A 22 -24.11 4.96 24.89
CA GLN A 22 -25.07 4.16 24.13
C GLN A 22 -25.16 4.61 22.66
N GLY A 23 -24.51 3.83 21.79
CA GLY A 23 -24.56 3.94 20.33
C GLY A 23 -23.33 4.54 19.65
N GLU A 24 -22.26 4.81 20.42
CA GLU A 24 -20.93 5.10 19.90
C GLU A 24 -20.11 3.80 19.88
N LEU A 25 -19.37 3.52 18.79
CA LEU A 25 -18.54 2.32 18.65
C LEU A 25 -17.19 2.63 18.01
N LEU A 26 -16.15 2.04 18.56
CA LEU A 26 -14.83 1.89 17.95
C LEU A 26 -14.58 0.38 17.88
N GLU A 27 -14.56 -0.21 16.69
CA GLU A 27 -14.69 -1.67 16.53
C GLU A 27 -13.38 -2.36 16.12
N ALA A 28 -13.21 -3.57 16.67
CA ALA A 28 -12.35 -4.63 16.13
C ALA A 28 -13.04 -5.32 14.93
N LEU A 29 -12.38 -6.25 14.23
CA LEU A 29 -12.55 -6.39 12.78
C LEU A 29 -12.68 -7.92 12.32
N SER A 30 -13.74 -8.43 11.57
CA SER A 30 -13.95 -9.88 11.08
C SER A 30 -15.07 -10.11 9.94
N ALA A 31 -15.35 -11.16 9.06
CA ALA A 31 -14.84 -12.55 8.75
C ALA A 31 -14.93 -13.30 7.26
N ARG A 32 -15.85 -14.28 6.79
CA ARG A 32 -15.89 -15.44 5.66
C ARG A 32 -17.31 -15.73 5.06
N PRO A 33 -17.59 -16.25 3.81
CA PRO A 33 -16.74 -16.88 2.76
C PRO A 33 -16.92 -16.43 1.27
N GLN A 34 -16.06 -16.80 0.30
CA GLN A 34 -14.68 -17.35 0.30
C GLN A 34 -14.09 -17.34 -1.14
N ASP A 35 -12.75 -17.24 -1.27
CA ASP A 35 -11.89 -17.49 -2.46
C ASP A 35 -12.19 -16.75 -3.77
N GLN A 36 -11.35 -15.76 -4.11
CA GLN A 36 -10.89 -15.61 -5.49
C GLN A 36 -9.47 -15.03 -5.57
N ALA A 37 -8.58 -15.69 -6.30
CA ALA A 37 -7.28 -15.11 -6.63
C ALA A 37 -7.49 -13.88 -7.52
N VAL A 38 -7.15 -12.68 -7.03
CA VAL A 38 -7.40 -11.41 -7.73
C VAL A 38 -6.53 -11.31 -8.97
N ARG A 39 -7.09 -11.80 -10.06
CA ARG A 39 -6.59 -11.65 -11.42
C ARG A 39 -7.04 -10.30 -11.92
N ALA A 40 -6.09 -9.40 -12.12
CA ALA A 40 -6.30 -8.24 -12.98
C ALA A 40 -6.54 -8.75 -14.42
N LYS A 41 -7.80 -9.10 -14.71
CA LYS A 41 -8.31 -9.15 -16.07
C LYS A 41 -8.52 -7.69 -16.46
N SER A 42 -7.56 -7.14 -17.20
CA SER A 42 -7.66 -5.82 -17.80
C SER A 42 -8.91 -5.70 -18.68
N ASP A 43 -9.37 -4.48 -18.93
CA ASP A 43 -10.63 -4.22 -19.65
C ASP A 43 -10.62 -4.71 -21.11
N ASP A 44 -9.43 -4.97 -21.68
CA ASP A 44 -9.26 -5.67 -22.96
C ASP A 44 -9.66 -7.17 -22.92
N GLY A 45 -9.87 -7.71 -21.72
CA GLY A 45 -10.26 -9.08 -21.44
C GLY A 45 -9.13 -10.11 -21.49
N VAL A 46 -7.88 -9.69 -21.75
CA VAL A 46 -6.70 -10.56 -21.85
C VAL A 46 -6.16 -10.88 -20.45
N LYS A 47 -5.68 -12.11 -20.26
CA LYS A 47 -5.02 -12.51 -19.01
C LYS A 47 -3.51 -12.30 -19.13
N ARG A 48 -2.92 -11.71 -18.10
CA ARG A 48 -1.47 -11.48 -17.98
C ARG A 48 -0.96 -12.09 -16.68
N TYR A 49 0.28 -12.58 -16.70
CA TYR A 49 1.06 -12.98 -15.53
C TYR A 49 2.45 -12.36 -15.65
N PHE A 50 3.02 -11.95 -14.51
CA PHE A 50 4.33 -11.34 -14.42
C PHE A 50 5.20 -12.20 -13.49
N ASP A 51 6.22 -12.81 -14.06
CA ASP A 51 7.22 -13.62 -13.35
C ASP A 51 8.36 -12.70 -12.90
N TYR A 52 8.57 -12.57 -11.59
CA TYR A 52 9.52 -11.60 -11.03
C TYR A 52 10.86 -12.29 -10.74
N GLN A 53 11.91 -11.84 -11.40
CA GLN A 53 13.27 -12.33 -11.17
C GLN A 53 13.92 -11.65 -9.96
N PHE A 54 14.85 -12.34 -9.30
CA PHE A 54 15.48 -11.90 -8.05
C PHE A 54 16.99 -12.12 -8.06
N VAL A 55 17.73 -11.33 -7.27
CA VAL A 55 19.16 -11.51 -7.04
C VAL A 55 19.37 -12.36 -5.78
N THR A 56 20.09 -13.47 -5.89
CA THR A 56 20.41 -14.34 -4.74
C THR A 56 21.32 -13.62 -3.73
N GLN A 57 20.79 -13.36 -2.54
CA GLN A 57 21.47 -12.65 -1.46
C GLN A 57 22.54 -13.53 -0.78
N GLN A 58 23.47 -12.89 -0.08
CA GLN A 58 24.49 -13.53 0.75
C GLN A 58 24.25 -13.20 2.23
N VAL A 59 24.83 -13.98 3.14
CA VAL A 59 24.80 -13.66 4.59
C VAL A 59 26.00 -12.79 5.01
N PRO A 60 25.86 -11.87 5.98
CA PRO A 60 24.64 -11.57 6.74
C PRO A 60 23.57 -10.84 5.93
N LEU A 61 22.32 -10.96 6.37
CA LEU A 61 21.17 -10.18 5.91
C LEU A 61 20.52 -9.52 7.12
N MET A 62 20.08 -8.27 6.99
CA MET A 62 19.42 -7.52 8.04
C MET A 62 18.34 -6.61 7.45
N ASP A 63 17.16 -6.58 8.08
CA ASP A 63 16.07 -5.67 7.75
C ASP A 63 15.32 -5.26 9.02
N ASP A 64 15.15 -3.96 9.21
CA ASP A 64 14.36 -3.32 10.28
C ASP A 64 13.15 -2.55 9.71
N PHE A 65 12.87 -2.70 8.41
CA PHE A 65 11.74 -2.08 7.72
C PHE A 65 11.69 -0.53 7.76
N SER A 66 12.74 0.14 8.27
CA SER A 66 12.95 1.59 8.20
C SER A 66 12.95 2.12 6.75
N ILE A 67 13.22 1.23 5.79
CA ILE A 67 13.00 1.41 4.36
C ILE A 67 12.25 0.16 3.88
N ASP A 68 11.24 0.35 3.04
CA ASP A 68 10.54 -0.75 2.39
C ASP A 68 11.47 -1.44 1.37
N ARG A 69 11.80 -2.71 1.64
CA ARG A 69 12.68 -3.57 0.84
C ARG A 69 11.92 -4.71 0.14
N THR A 70 10.59 -4.59 0.02
CA THR A 70 9.71 -5.57 -0.65
C THR A 70 9.63 -5.34 -2.16
N ARG A 71 9.58 -6.42 -2.96
CA ARG A 71 9.36 -6.30 -4.42
C ARG A 71 7.91 -5.94 -4.67
N LYS A 72 7.64 -4.69 -5.04
CA LYS A 72 6.30 -4.27 -5.49
C LYS A 72 5.88 -5.04 -6.74
N ARG A 73 4.70 -5.67 -6.69
CA ARG A 73 4.15 -6.54 -7.75
C ARG A 73 3.12 -5.79 -8.59
N ASN A 74 3.53 -4.65 -9.14
CA ASN A 74 2.71 -3.71 -9.91
C ASN A 74 3.20 -3.49 -11.35
N ALA A 75 4.13 -4.31 -11.85
CA ALA A 75 4.72 -4.13 -13.17
C ALA A 75 3.68 -4.25 -14.31
N THR A 76 3.90 -3.48 -15.38
CA THR A 76 3.10 -3.51 -16.62
C THR A 76 3.89 -4.06 -17.81
N GLU A 77 3.19 -4.39 -18.90
CA GLU A 77 3.82 -4.86 -20.15
C GLU A 77 4.58 -3.77 -20.92
N ASN A 78 4.51 -2.51 -20.49
CA ASN A 78 5.22 -1.38 -21.08
C ASN A 78 6.44 -0.94 -20.23
N ASP A 79 6.69 -1.59 -19.10
CA ASP A 79 7.72 -1.16 -18.15
C ASP A 79 9.13 -1.49 -18.68
N PRO A 80 10.15 -0.65 -18.40
CA PRO A 80 11.51 -0.87 -18.88
C PRO A 80 12.07 -2.25 -18.51
N GLY A 81 12.41 -3.03 -19.53
CA GLY A 81 13.01 -4.36 -19.39
C GLY A 81 12.02 -5.50 -19.14
N VAL A 82 10.72 -5.24 -19.04
CA VAL A 82 9.69 -6.30 -19.01
C VAL A 82 9.51 -6.88 -20.41
N THR A 83 9.51 -8.21 -20.55
CA THR A 83 9.48 -8.88 -21.86
C THR A 83 8.49 -10.05 -21.88
N LEU A 84 7.69 -10.17 -22.93
CA LEU A 84 6.86 -11.35 -23.17
C LEU A 84 7.76 -12.56 -23.42
N ASP A 85 7.55 -13.62 -22.65
CA ASP A 85 8.39 -14.83 -22.59
C ASP A 85 7.63 -16.06 -23.11
N ASP A 86 6.37 -16.23 -22.67
CA ASP A 86 5.50 -17.32 -23.11
C ASP A 86 4.03 -16.86 -23.32
N THR A 87 3.25 -17.66 -24.04
CA THR A 87 1.80 -17.50 -24.20
C THR A 87 1.12 -18.85 -24.00
N VAL A 88 0.67 -19.11 -22.77
CA VAL A 88 -0.04 -20.34 -22.42
C VAL A 88 -1.46 -20.27 -22.97
N TYR A 89 -1.83 -21.25 -23.78
CA TYR A 89 -3.22 -21.43 -24.24
C TYR A 89 -4.00 -22.37 -23.31
N ARG A 90 -5.31 -22.15 -23.18
CA ARG A 90 -6.19 -22.96 -22.32
C ARG A 90 -6.44 -24.36 -22.86
N LEU A 91 -6.58 -24.50 -24.18
CA LEU A 91 -6.95 -25.74 -24.85
C LEU A 91 -5.84 -26.17 -25.81
N GLU A 92 -5.41 -27.42 -25.68
CA GLU A 92 -4.45 -28.06 -26.55
C GLU A 92 -4.95 -29.47 -26.93
N VAL A 93 -4.75 -29.87 -28.19
CA VAL A 93 -4.99 -31.22 -28.68
C VAL A 93 -3.72 -31.74 -29.33
N ALA A 94 -3.12 -32.76 -28.73
CA ALA A 94 -1.91 -33.45 -29.22
C ALA A 94 -0.72 -32.53 -29.54
N GLY A 95 -0.40 -31.59 -28.65
CA GLY A 95 0.72 -30.64 -28.80
C GLY A 95 0.40 -29.42 -29.68
N VAL A 96 -0.87 -29.22 -30.06
CA VAL A 96 -1.31 -28.10 -30.90
C VAL A 96 -2.42 -27.31 -30.21
N SER A 97 -2.28 -25.99 -30.20
CA SER A 97 -3.34 -25.03 -29.84
C SER A 97 -3.64 -24.15 -31.05
N THR A 98 -4.91 -23.79 -31.26
CA THR A 98 -5.32 -22.72 -32.19
C THR A 98 -6.36 -21.80 -31.54
N PRO A 99 -6.44 -20.51 -31.94
CA PRO A 99 -7.37 -19.53 -31.34
C PRO A 99 -8.86 -19.86 -31.48
N ASP A 100 -9.23 -20.69 -32.47
CA ASP A 100 -10.61 -21.04 -32.79
C ASP A 100 -11.13 -22.30 -32.08
N MET A 101 -10.29 -22.98 -31.28
CA MET A 101 -10.64 -24.21 -30.57
C MET A 101 -11.85 -24.03 -29.65
N ARG A 102 -12.87 -24.86 -29.88
CA ARG A 102 -14.09 -24.93 -29.08
C ARG A 102 -14.71 -26.32 -29.10
N TYR A 103 -15.07 -26.81 -27.92
CA TYR A 103 -15.50 -28.20 -27.71
C TYR A 103 -16.69 -28.29 -26.74
N MET A 104 -17.46 -29.36 -26.88
CA MET A 104 -18.59 -29.72 -26.02
C MET A 104 -18.19 -30.85 -25.08
N SER A 105 -18.68 -30.77 -23.84
CA SER A 105 -18.57 -31.81 -22.80
C SER A 105 -19.66 -32.88 -22.89
N ASP A 106 -20.49 -32.85 -23.93
CA ASP A 106 -21.43 -33.89 -24.32
C ASP A 106 -21.37 -34.07 -25.85
N THR A 107 -21.73 -35.26 -26.26
CA THR A 107 -21.85 -35.77 -27.62
C THR A 107 -22.51 -34.76 -28.57
N THR A 108 -21.79 -34.31 -29.59
CA THR A 108 -22.40 -33.68 -30.77
C THR A 108 -22.62 -34.71 -31.88
N TYR A 109 -23.57 -34.45 -32.78
CA TYR A 109 -24.12 -35.44 -33.69
C TYR A 109 -24.10 -35.00 -35.16
N ARG A 110 -23.85 -35.97 -36.04
CA ARG A 110 -24.29 -35.96 -37.44
C ARG A 110 -25.70 -36.55 -37.49
N THR A 111 -26.69 -35.73 -37.81
CA THR A 111 -28.08 -36.16 -38.04
C THR A 111 -28.29 -36.31 -39.54
N VAL A 112 -28.56 -37.53 -39.98
CA VAL A 112 -28.87 -37.86 -41.39
C VAL A 112 -30.38 -38.04 -41.54
N ILE A 113 -30.96 -37.34 -42.50
CA ILE A 113 -32.39 -37.43 -42.85
C ILE A 113 -32.50 -38.06 -44.24
N ASP A 114 -33.12 -39.24 -44.28
CA ASP A 114 -33.63 -39.85 -45.50
C ASP A 114 -35.10 -39.44 -45.69
N ALA A 115 -35.44 -39.00 -46.89
CA ALA A 115 -36.77 -38.53 -47.28
C ALA A 115 -37.67 -39.66 -47.81
N SER A 116 -37.41 -40.89 -47.35
CA SER A 116 -38.27 -42.05 -47.54
C SER A 116 -39.68 -41.84 -46.95
N GLU A 117 -40.63 -42.72 -47.30
CA GLU A 117 -41.94 -42.78 -46.66
C GLU A 117 -42.08 -44.10 -45.88
N PRO A 118 -42.08 -44.09 -44.53
CA PRO A 118 -41.87 -42.94 -43.64
C PRO A 118 -40.40 -42.45 -43.63
N PRO A 119 -40.13 -41.19 -43.23
CA PRO A 119 -38.78 -40.63 -43.23
C PRO A 119 -37.91 -41.23 -42.11
N VAL A 120 -36.66 -41.56 -42.44
CA VAL A 120 -35.71 -42.16 -41.49
C VAL A 120 -34.69 -41.12 -41.04
N THR A 121 -34.68 -40.83 -39.73
CA THR A 121 -33.67 -39.97 -39.11
C THR A 121 -32.65 -40.82 -38.36
N THR A 122 -31.38 -40.77 -38.76
CA THR A 122 -30.27 -41.47 -38.09
C THR A 122 -29.37 -40.46 -37.40
N ARG A 123 -29.09 -40.65 -36.10
CA ARG A 123 -28.08 -39.87 -35.37
C ARG A 123 -26.81 -40.69 -35.19
N ILE A 124 -25.69 -40.14 -35.62
CA ILE A 124 -24.35 -40.71 -35.46
C ILE A 124 -23.53 -39.73 -34.62
N PRO A 125 -22.93 -40.14 -33.49
CA PRO A 125 -21.99 -39.31 -32.75
C PRO A 125 -20.86 -38.80 -33.67
N LEU A 126 -20.49 -37.54 -33.52
CA LEU A 126 -19.23 -37.03 -34.06
C LEU A 126 -18.05 -37.63 -33.27
N PRO A 127 -16.85 -37.77 -33.87
CA PRO A 127 -15.69 -38.28 -33.15
C PRO A 127 -15.31 -37.31 -32.02
N SER A 128 -15.06 -37.87 -30.83
CA SER A 128 -14.42 -37.15 -29.74
C SER A 128 -12.91 -37.03 -29.95
N VAL A 129 -12.30 -36.09 -29.23
CA VAL A 129 -10.84 -35.96 -29.07
C VAL A 129 -10.51 -35.83 -27.58
N MET A 130 -9.30 -36.24 -27.20
CA MET A 130 -8.76 -35.90 -25.89
C MET A 130 -8.17 -34.48 -25.94
N ILE A 131 -8.56 -33.64 -24.99
CA ILE A 131 -8.20 -32.23 -24.90
C ILE A 131 -7.44 -32.02 -23.59
N THR A 132 -6.26 -31.43 -23.67
CA THR A 132 -5.57 -30.90 -22.50
C THR A 132 -6.19 -29.53 -22.19
N VAL A 133 -6.84 -29.41 -21.03
CA VAL A 133 -7.38 -28.16 -20.50
C VAL A 133 -6.45 -27.68 -19.41
N LEU A 134 -5.71 -26.62 -19.71
CA LEU A 134 -4.83 -25.91 -18.79
C LEU A 134 -5.65 -24.91 -17.99
N ASP A 135 -5.66 -25.02 -16.67
CA ASP A 135 -6.23 -23.97 -15.83
C ASP A 135 -5.27 -22.78 -15.79
N LEU A 136 -5.53 -21.85 -16.71
CA LEU A 136 -4.90 -20.52 -16.73
C LEU A 136 -5.10 -19.77 -15.39
N SER A 137 -6.04 -20.23 -14.56
CA SER A 137 -6.09 -20.26 -13.08
C SER A 137 -4.86 -19.83 -12.28
N VAL A 138 -3.74 -20.48 -12.57
CA VAL A 138 -2.49 -20.45 -11.79
C VAL A 138 -1.28 -20.44 -12.73
N TYR A 139 -0.11 -20.12 -12.21
CA TYR A 139 1.16 -20.27 -12.92
C TYR A 139 2.20 -20.98 -12.03
N PRO A 140 2.92 -22.01 -12.52
CA PRO A 140 2.67 -22.71 -13.78
C PRO A 140 1.25 -23.33 -13.85
N PRO A 141 0.60 -23.38 -15.03
CA PRO A 141 -0.79 -23.80 -15.15
C PRO A 141 -0.97 -25.30 -14.88
N MET A 142 -1.99 -25.68 -14.12
CA MET A 142 -2.35 -27.09 -13.91
C MET A 142 -3.10 -27.64 -15.12
N SER A 143 -2.62 -28.74 -15.70
CA SER A 143 -3.29 -29.41 -16.83
C SER A 143 -4.25 -30.51 -16.37
N THR A 144 -5.42 -30.58 -17.00
CA THR A 144 -6.36 -31.72 -16.89
C THR A 144 -6.65 -32.28 -18.27
N LEU A 145 -6.86 -33.60 -18.39
CA LEU A 145 -7.18 -34.25 -19.67
C LEU A 145 -8.66 -34.63 -19.70
N VAL A 146 -9.41 -34.12 -20.68
CA VAL A 146 -10.86 -34.37 -20.84
C VAL A 146 -11.16 -34.96 -22.23
N GLU A 147 -12.23 -35.75 -22.33
CA GLU A 147 -12.81 -36.12 -23.62
C GLU A 147 -13.81 -35.04 -24.06
N GLY A 148 -13.77 -34.62 -25.33
CA GLY A 148 -14.69 -33.61 -25.85
C GLY A 148 -15.00 -33.73 -27.34
N TRP A 149 -16.17 -33.21 -27.71
CA TRP A 149 -16.70 -33.26 -29.08
C TRP A 149 -16.61 -31.89 -29.77
N PRO A 150 -16.50 -31.83 -31.12
CA PRO A 150 -16.49 -30.56 -31.84
C PRO A 150 -17.75 -29.72 -31.54
N ALA A 151 -17.61 -28.41 -31.31
CA ALA A 151 -18.75 -27.52 -30.99
C ALA A 151 -19.60 -27.14 -32.23
N TYR A 152 -20.06 -28.15 -32.95
CA TYR A 152 -21.08 -28.08 -33.99
C TYR A 152 -21.82 -29.41 -34.09
N ASN A 153 -23.03 -29.37 -34.62
CA ASN A 153 -23.73 -30.54 -35.14
C ASN A 153 -23.73 -30.48 -36.68
N ILE A 154 -23.81 -31.63 -37.35
CA ILE A 154 -23.96 -31.70 -38.81
C ILE A 154 -25.38 -32.17 -39.13
N LEU A 155 -26.06 -31.48 -40.03
CA LEU A 155 -27.36 -31.88 -40.57
C LEU A 155 -27.19 -32.27 -42.05
N ASP A 156 -27.45 -33.53 -42.38
CA ASP A 156 -27.28 -34.08 -43.72
C ASP A 156 -28.62 -34.59 -44.26
N SER A 157 -29.14 -33.93 -45.30
CA SER A 157 -30.36 -34.37 -45.99
C SER A 157 -29.98 -35.05 -47.29
N LEU A 158 -30.21 -36.36 -47.41
CA LEU A 158 -29.67 -37.16 -48.53
C LEU A 158 -30.19 -36.73 -49.92
N GLY A 159 -31.31 -36.01 -49.98
CA GLY A 159 -31.86 -35.41 -51.19
C GLY A 159 -31.38 -33.99 -51.52
N ALA A 160 -30.57 -33.36 -50.65
CA ALA A 160 -30.16 -31.96 -50.77
C ALA A 160 -28.75 -31.69 -50.19
N PRO A 161 -27.67 -32.22 -50.79
CA PRO A 161 -26.29 -31.89 -50.40
C PRO A 161 -25.91 -30.44 -50.81
N PRO A 162 -24.94 -29.79 -50.14
CA PRO A 162 -24.07 -30.32 -49.08
C PRO A 162 -24.71 -30.29 -47.67
N PRO A 163 -24.13 -30.98 -46.67
CA PRO A 163 -24.60 -30.94 -45.29
C PRO A 163 -24.37 -29.58 -44.61
N ASP A 164 -25.34 -29.15 -43.80
CA ASP A 164 -25.24 -27.94 -42.98
C ASP A 164 -24.43 -28.19 -41.70
N THR A 165 -23.57 -27.24 -41.32
CA THR A 165 -22.82 -27.26 -40.05
C THR A 165 -23.39 -26.21 -39.09
N ILE A 166 -24.01 -26.67 -38.01
CA ILE A 166 -24.70 -25.82 -37.02
C ILE A 166 -23.82 -25.70 -35.78
N HIS A 167 -23.11 -24.59 -35.63
CA HIS A 167 -22.27 -24.31 -34.46
C HIS A 167 -23.11 -24.16 -33.17
N VAL A 168 -22.60 -24.73 -32.07
CA VAL A 168 -23.21 -24.58 -30.75
C VAL A 168 -22.87 -23.19 -30.21
N GLN A 169 -23.89 -22.44 -29.78
CA GLN A 169 -23.77 -21.04 -29.34
C GLN A 169 -23.06 -20.87 -27.99
N SER A 170 -23.03 -21.92 -27.17
CA SER A 170 -22.37 -21.94 -25.86
C SER A 170 -21.54 -23.23 -25.71
N PRO A 171 -20.30 -23.26 -26.23
CA PRO A 171 -19.41 -24.40 -26.03
C PRO A 171 -19.02 -24.59 -24.57
N SER A 172 -18.92 -25.84 -24.09
CA SER A 172 -18.45 -26.15 -22.73
C SER A 172 -17.01 -25.69 -22.50
N TRP A 173 -16.18 -25.77 -23.54
CA TRP A 173 -14.79 -25.33 -23.54
C TRP A 173 -14.54 -24.41 -24.73
N ILE A 174 -13.96 -23.24 -24.46
CA ILE A 174 -13.60 -22.21 -25.42
C ILE A 174 -12.14 -21.85 -25.16
N GLN A 175 -11.36 -21.66 -26.23
CA GLN A 175 -9.97 -21.21 -26.16
C GLN A 175 -9.85 -19.88 -25.41
N ASP A 176 -8.72 -19.73 -24.72
CA ASP A 176 -8.35 -18.57 -23.91
C ASP A 176 -6.81 -18.57 -23.79
N SER A 177 -6.19 -17.46 -23.39
CA SER A 177 -4.73 -17.35 -23.31
C SER A 177 -4.25 -16.52 -22.13
N LEU A 178 -3.10 -16.91 -21.57
CA LEU A 178 -2.36 -16.18 -20.54
C LEU A 178 -1.01 -15.74 -21.14
N LEU A 179 -0.82 -14.42 -21.25
CA LEU A 179 0.48 -13.84 -21.58
C LEU A 179 1.39 -13.91 -20.35
N VAL A 180 2.61 -14.41 -20.51
CA VAL A 180 3.60 -14.54 -19.43
C VAL A 180 4.75 -13.58 -19.72
N TYR A 181 4.89 -12.59 -18.85
CA TYR A 181 5.93 -11.57 -18.92
C TYR A 181 7.02 -11.84 -17.89
N GLN A 182 8.28 -11.85 -18.31
CA GLN A 182 9.43 -11.80 -17.40
C GLN A 182 9.67 -10.36 -16.96
N VAL A 183 9.80 -10.16 -15.64
CA VAL A 183 10.14 -8.89 -15.01
C VAL A 183 11.56 -9.01 -14.43
N PRO A 184 12.52 -8.15 -14.82
CA PRO A 184 13.89 -8.25 -14.37
C PRO A 184 14.01 -8.00 -12.85
N PRO A 185 15.14 -8.39 -12.22
CA PRO A 185 15.42 -8.03 -10.83
C PRO A 185 15.41 -6.51 -10.66
N ALA A 186 14.92 -6.03 -9.52
CA ALA A 186 14.92 -4.60 -9.23
C ALA A 186 16.36 -4.06 -9.15
N GLU A 187 16.60 -2.93 -9.79
CA GLU A 187 17.84 -2.18 -9.61
C GLU A 187 17.85 -1.44 -8.27
N GLY A 188 19.05 -1.12 -7.77
CA GLY A 188 19.26 -0.42 -6.50
C GLY A 188 20.08 -1.23 -5.50
N THR A 189 20.86 -0.52 -4.68
CA THR A 189 21.65 -1.12 -3.60
C THR A 189 21.61 -0.23 -2.36
N TYR A 190 21.76 -0.84 -1.19
CA TYR A 190 21.94 -0.18 0.10
C TYR A 190 23.24 -0.65 0.75
N THR A 191 23.70 0.03 1.79
CA THR A 191 24.95 -0.31 2.50
C THR A 191 24.65 -1.04 3.80
N MET A 192 24.97 -2.33 3.87
CA MET A 192 24.84 -3.14 5.08
C MET A 192 26.25 -3.52 5.56
N ASN A 193 26.60 -3.21 6.83
CA ASN A 193 27.94 -3.47 7.37
C ASN A 193 29.09 -2.97 6.44
N SER A 194 28.92 -1.76 5.88
CA SER A 194 29.82 -1.15 4.88
C SER A 194 29.94 -1.88 3.53
N MET A 195 29.07 -2.84 3.23
CA MET A 195 29.04 -3.58 1.96
C MET A 195 27.80 -3.22 1.11
N PRO A 196 27.97 -2.92 -0.20
CA PRO A 196 26.84 -2.77 -1.12
C PRO A 196 26.05 -4.07 -1.25
N THR A 197 24.75 -4.00 -0.97
CA THR A 197 23.80 -5.13 -0.99
C THR A 197 22.62 -4.77 -1.89
N PRO A 198 22.08 -5.68 -2.74
CA PRO A 198 20.88 -5.40 -3.53
C PRO A 198 19.71 -4.98 -2.64
N LEU A 199 18.96 -3.95 -3.06
CA LEU A 199 17.94 -3.29 -2.24
C LEU A 199 16.80 -4.23 -1.80
N ILE A 200 16.36 -5.10 -2.69
CA ILE A 200 15.24 -6.01 -2.43
C ILE A 200 15.69 -7.22 -1.60
N LEU A 201 15.02 -7.41 -0.47
CA LEU A 201 15.21 -8.55 0.44
C LEU A 201 14.02 -9.53 0.39
N TRP A 202 12.86 -9.10 -0.12
CA TRP A 202 11.61 -9.87 -0.10
C TRP A 202 10.93 -9.97 -1.46
N GLN A 203 10.34 -11.14 -1.75
CA GLN A 203 9.72 -11.46 -3.04
C GLN A 203 8.30 -10.92 -3.21
N ASP A 204 7.64 -10.60 -2.11
CA ASP A 204 6.24 -10.22 -2.03
C ASP A 204 6.04 -8.92 -1.24
N ASP A 205 5.05 -8.16 -1.70
CA ASP A 205 4.50 -6.94 -1.09
C ASP A 205 3.10 -7.21 -0.52
N ASP A 206 2.88 -8.39 0.07
CA ASP A 206 1.60 -8.74 0.71
C ASP A 206 1.44 -7.91 2.03
N VAL A 207 2.42 -7.98 2.93
CA VAL A 207 2.46 -7.20 4.20
C VAL A 207 2.53 -5.68 4.02
N TYR A 208 2.00 -4.95 5.01
CA TYR A 208 2.10 -3.49 5.09
C TYR A 208 3.34 -3.04 5.89
N ILE A 209 4.31 -2.42 5.21
CA ILE A 209 5.44 -1.74 5.85
C ILE A 209 4.98 -0.37 6.37
N ASN A 210 5.02 -0.16 7.68
CA ASN A 210 4.63 1.10 8.31
C ASN A 210 5.41 1.38 9.61
N GLY A 211 5.16 2.54 10.23
CA GLY A 211 5.69 2.90 11.55
C GLY A 211 4.63 3.34 12.55
N THR A 212 3.34 3.32 12.18
CA THR A 212 2.24 3.95 12.94
C THR A 212 1.44 2.92 13.76
N TYR A 213 1.24 1.72 13.23
CA TYR A 213 0.47 0.66 13.88
C TYR A 213 1.12 -0.01 15.14
N PRO A 214 2.46 -0.09 15.33
CA PRO A 214 3.01 -0.80 16.49
C PRO A 214 2.99 0.02 17.79
N VAL A 215 3.20 -0.64 18.93
CA VAL A 215 3.38 0.01 20.24
C VAL A 215 4.78 -0.25 20.79
N ASP A 216 5.55 0.83 20.92
CA ASP A 216 6.96 0.82 21.34
C ASP A 216 7.83 -0.19 20.55
N PRO A 217 7.87 -0.12 19.20
CA PRO A 217 8.70 -0.99 18.37
C PRO A 217 10.19 -0.78 18.62
N PRO A 218 11.05 -1.78 18.33
CA PRO A 218 12.50 -1.62 18.39
C PRO A 218 12.98 -0.41 17.58
N THR A 219 12.46 -0.21 16.36
CA THR A 219 12.74 0.93 15.48
C THR A 219 11.49 1.51 14.81
N ILE A 220 11.68 2.57 14.02
CA ILE A 220 10.63 3.32 13.30
C ILE A 220 9.88 2.52 12.23
N GLY A 221 10.39 1.35 11.82
CA GLY A 221 9.77 0.50 10.80
C GLY A 221 9.30 -0.84 11.37
N VAL A 222 8.14 -1.31 10.90
CA VAL A 222 7.67 -2.68 11.09
C VAL A 222 7.02 -3.22 9.82
N ALA A 223 7.16 -4.52 9.58
CA ALA A 223 6.30 -5.24 8.66
C ALA A 223 5.06 -5.73 9.43
N THR A 224 3.88 -5.23 9.07
CA THR A 224 2.60 -5.65 9.66
C THR A 224 1.89 -6.67 8.78
N PHE A 225 1.44 -7.75 9.40
CA PHE A 225 0.68 -8.84 8.79
C PHE A 225 -0.77 -8.75 9.28
N ASP A 226 -1.74 -8.64 8.37
CA ASP A 226 -3.16 -8.57 8.70
C ASP A 226 -4.05 -9.43 7.74
N GLY A 227 -5.30 -9.03 7.50
CA GLY A 227 -6.27 -9.71 6.63
C GLY A 227 -6.65 -8.95 5.35
N LEU A 228 -5.98 -7.83 5.06
CA LEU A 228 -6.03 -7.12 3.78
C LEU A 228 -5.11 -7.82 2.78
N ALA A 229 -5.51 -7.86 1.51
CA ALA A 229 -4.55 -8.05 0.44
C ALA A 229 -3.81 -6.73 0.18
N ARG A 230 -2.62 -6.82 -0.44
CA ARG A 230 -1.75 -5.70 -0.88
C ARG A 230 -2.42 -4.49 -1.58
N THR A 231 -3.66 -4.63 -2.04
CA THR A 231 -4.49 -3.55 -2.62
C THR A 231 -5.13 -2.64 -1.56
N GLY A 232 -4.95 -2.94 -0.27
CA GLY A 232 -5.67 -2.30 0.84
C GLY A 232 -7.12 -2.74 0.96
N TYR A 233 -7.50 -3.84 0.31
CA TYR A 233 -8.84 -4.41 0.33
C TYR A 233 -8.77 -5.90 0.71
N PRO A 234 -9.78 -6.47 1.38
CA PRO A 234 -9.62 -7.78 1.98
C PRO A 234 -9.54 -8.95 1.01
N TYR A 235 -8.89 -10.01 1.47
CA TYR A 235 -8.88 -11.31 0.79
C TYR A 235 -10.30 -11.92 0.62
N ASP A 236 -11.25 -11.61 1.51
CA ASP A 236 -12.57 -12.26 1.60
C ASP A 236 -13.66 -11.33 2.18
N PHE A 237 -13.88 -10.10 1.65
CA PHE A 237 -14.72 -9.07 2.30
C PHE A 237 -16.20 -9.44 2.62
N ALA A 238 -16.84 -10.32 1.86
CA ALA A 238 -18.30 -10.24 1.65
C ALA A 238 -19.23 -10.71 2.80
N ASN A 239 -18.72 -10.99 4.01
CA ASN A 239 -19.19 -12.16 4.78
C ASN A 239 -18.58 -12.34 6.22
N TYR A 240 -18.92 -13.40 6.98
CA TYR A 240 -18.45 -13.67 8.37
C TYR A 240 -18.23 -15.16 8.88
N THR A 241 -16.99 -15.73 8.80
CA THR A 241 -16.18 -16.52 9.79
C THR A 241 -14.71 -16.80 9.31
N SER A 242 -14.05 -15.90 8.54
CA SER A 242 -12.89 -16.24 7.66
C SER A 242 -11.62 -16.14 8.40
N HIS A 243 -10.73 -17.05 8.05
CA HIS A 243 -9.45 -17.24 8.66
C HIS A 243 -8.74 -18.31 7.83
N GLY A 244 -7.50 -18.02 7.47
CA GLY A 244 -6.65 -18.84 6.61
C GLY A 244 -5.25 -18.25 6.60
N ARG A 245 -4.42 -18.63 5.64
CA ARG A 245 -3.16 -17.90 5.38
C ARG A 245 -3.55 -16.59 4.72
N ALA A 246 -3.20 -15.47 5.35
CA ALA A 246 -3.38 -14.14 4.77
C ALA A 246 -2.02 -13.70 4.20
N ASP A 247 -1.43 -12.68 4.80
CA ASP A 247 -0.11 -12.16 4.47
C ASP A 247 1.03 -13.16 4.58
N LYS A 248 2.03 -12.90 3.74
CA LYS A 248 3.33 -13.55 3.77
C LYS A 248 4.44 -12.55 3.45
N LEU A 249 5.60 -12.80 4.03
CA LEU A 249 6.82 -12.04 3.78
C LEU A 249 7.95 -13.06 3.54
N THR A 250 8.23 -13.29 2.26
CA THR A 250 9.10 -14.35 1.73
C THR A 250 10.43 -13.76 1.30
N SER A 251 11.55 -14.24 1.87
CA SER A 251 12.87 -13.76 1.49
C SER A 251 13.14 -14.07 0.01
N VAL A 252 13.90 -13.22 -0.68
CA VAL A 252 14.56 -13.62 -1.92
C VAL A 252 15.48 -14.83 -1.68
N PRO A 253 15.93 -15.56 -2.72
CA PRO A 253 16.87 -16.67 -2.56
C PRO A 253 18.14 -16.22 -1.83
N ILE A 254 18.64 -17.05 -0.92
CA ILE A 254 19.84 -16.79 -0.11
C ILE A 254 20.81 -17.94 -0.31
N ASN A 255 22.07 -17.62 -0.60
CA ASN A 255 23.13 -18.62 -0.54
C ASN A 255 23.45 -18.96 0.92
N LEU A 256 23.05 -20.14 1.37
CA LEU A 256 23.30 -20.67 2.70
C LEU A 256 24.17 -21.95 2.68
N ASP A 257 24.93 -22.19 1.61
CA ASP A 257 25.88 -23.31 1.49
C ASP A 257 27.09 -23.13 2.42
N TYR A 258 26.89 -23.47 3.69
CA TYR A 258 27.87 -23.37 4.78
C TYR A 258 27.83 -24.62 5.66
N PRO A 259 28.95 -25.03 6.27
CA PRO A 259 28.97 -26.16 7.19
C PRO A 259 28.19 -25.85 8.46
N GLU A 260 27.54 -26.87 9.06
CA GLU A 260 26.78 -26.74 10.32
C GLU A 260 27.61 -26.13 11.48
N SER A 261 28.95 -26.25 11.42
CA SER A 261 29.89 -25.64 12.38
C SER A 261 29.93 -24.11 12.35
N ASP A 262 29.45 -23.46 11.28
CA ASP A 262 29.48 -22.00 11.15
C ASP A 262 28.43 -21.29 12.01
N SER A 263 27.53 -22.03 12.66
CA SER A 263 26.53 -21.54 13.62
C SER A 263 25.66 -20.39 13.07
N ILE A 264 24.66 -20.78 12.25
CA ILE A 264 23.74 -19.86 11.60
C ILE A 264 22.50 -19.65 12.44
N TYR A 265 22.11 -18.39 12.66
CA TYR A 265 20.86 -18.01 13.32
C TYR A 265 20.12 -16.95 12.52
N LEU A 266 18.82 -17.19 12.31
CA LEU A 266 17.84 -16.14 12.03
C LEU A 266 17.33 -15.59 13.38
N SER A 267 17.19 -14.27 13.49
CA SER A 267 16.53 -13.61 14.62
C SER A 267 15.59 -12.54 14.12
N PHE A 268 14.59 -12.19 14.94
CA PHE A 268 13.59 -11.15 14.66
C PHE A 268 12.93 -10.75 15.98
N PHE A 269 12.24 -9.61 16.01
CA PHE A 269 11.27 -9.25 17.06
C PHE A 269 9.85 -9.38 16.51
N TYR A 270 8.90 -9.69 17.40
CA TYR A 270 7.48 -9.64 17.07
C TYR A 270 6.65 -8.98 18.18
N GLN A 271 5.50 -8.42 17.79
CA GLN A 271 4.42 -7.98 18.68
C GLN A 271 3.07 -8.36 18.06
N ALA A 272 2.10 -8.72 18.90
CA ALA A 272 0.70 -8.90 18.50
C ALA A 272 -0.10 -7.61 18.76
N LYS A 273 -1.10 -7.35 17.90
CA LYS A 273 -2.09 -6.25 17.93
C LYS A 273 -1.53 -4.84 17.71
N GLY A 274 -0.50 -4.43 18.47
CA GLY A 274 -0.02 -3.04 18.46
C GLY A 274 -1.14 -2.05 18.83
N LEU A 275 -1.50 -1.16 17.91
CA LEU A 275 -2.63 -0.25 18.02
C LEU A 275 -3.91 -0.77 17.34
N SER A 276 -3.92 -1.98 16.76
CA SER A 276 -5.18 -2.65 16.40
C SER A 276 -6.05 -2.84 17.66
N GLY A 277 -7.37 -2.89 17.45
CA GLY A 277 -8.35 -2.87 18.52
C GLY A 277 -8.77 -4.21 19.08
N ASP A 278 -8.05 -5.30 18.83
CA ASP A 278 -8.56 -6.67 18.99
C ASP A 278 -8.77 -7.07 20.48
N THR A 279 -9.93 -6.67 21.02
CA THR A 279 -10.36 -6.88 22.41
C THR A 279 -10.86 -8.29 22.71
N PHE A 280 -11.00 -9.16 21.70
CA PHE A 280 -11.49 -10.53 21.86
C PHE A 280 -10.41 -11.57 21.52
N PRO A 281 -10.28 -12.67 22.29
CA PRO A 281 -9.34 -13.75 22.00
C PRO A 281 -9.69 -14.57 20.74
N GLN A 282 -8.99 -14.30 19.65
CA GLN A 282 -9.09 -15.01 18.37
C GLN A 282 -8.15 -16.23 18.36
N VAL A 283 -8.47 -17.23 19.18
CA VAL A 283 -7.56 -18.35 19.55
C VAL A 283 -7.17 -19.32 18.41
N ILE A 284 -7.55 -19.03 17.18
CA ILE A 284 -7.19 -19.81 15.97
C ILE A 284 -5.99 -19.19 15.21
N ASP A 285 -5.68 -17.93 15.48
CA ASP A 285 -4.64 -17.17 14.77
C ASP A 285 -3.23 -17.62 15.17
N SER A 286 -2.26 -17.34 14.31
CA SER A 286 -0.85 -17.57 14.60
C SER A 286 0.09 -16.83 13.65
N LEU A 287 1.26 -16.41 14.13
CA LEU A 287 2.39 -16.05 13.27
C LEU A 287 3.33 -17.25 13.14
N LEU A 288 3.71 -17.61 11.91
CA LEU A 288 4.60 -18.72 11.59
C LEU A 288 5.88 -18.20 10.92
N LEU A 289 6.96 -18.96 11.11
CA LEU A 289 8.17 -18.91 10.31
C LEU A 289 8.35 -20.27 9.61
N GLU A 290 8.46 -20.25 8.29
CA GLU A 290 8.72 -21.43 7.45
C GLU A 290 10.07 -21.29 6.74
N PHE A 291 10.81 -22.39 6.61
CA PHE A 291 12.08 -22.52 5.90
C PHE A 291 11.89 -23.39 4.65
N TYR A 292 12.41 -22.94 3.51
CA TYR A 292 12.43 -23.71 2.27
C TYR A 292 13.65 -24.64 2.23
N ALA A 293 13.44 -25.91 1.89
CA ALA A 293 14.50 -26.88 1.63
C ALA A 293 14.64 -27.04 0.10
N PRO A 294 15.67 -26.45 -0.55
CA PRO A 294 15.72 -26.33 -2.02
C PRO A 294 15.76 -27.69 -2.74
N ASP A 295 16.61 -28.61 -2.29
CA ASP A 295 16.70 -29.99 -2.81
C ASP A 295 15.37 -30.78 -2.72
N GLU A 296 14.49 -30.41 -1.78
CA GLU A 296 13.21 -31.08 -1.53
C GLU A 296 12.01 -30.27 -2.05
N GLN A 297 12.25 -29.07 -2.59
CA GLN A 297 11.25 -28.10 -3.07
C GLN A 297 10.09 -27.86 -2.08
N THR A 298 10.34 -27.98 -0.78
CA THR A 298 9.32 -28.07 0.28
C THR A 298 9.56 -27.06 1.40
N TRP A 299 8.47 -26.44 1.86
CA TRP A 299 8.46 -25.52 3.01
C TRP A 299 8.21 -26.27 4.33
N TYR A 300 9.03 -25.98 5.33
CA TYR A 300 9.02 -26.60 6.66
C TYR A 300 8.85 -25.55 7.76
N LYS A 301 7.87 -25.73 8.65
CA LYS A 301 7.67 -24.83 9.80
C LYS A 301 8.85 -24.92 10.78
N ALA A 302 9.56 -23.81 10.96
CA ALA A 302 10.73 -23.69 11.84
C ALA A 302 10.38 -23.11 13.21
N TRP A 303 9.44 -22.16 13.26
CA TRP A 303 8.90 -21.57 14.49
C TRP A 303 7.44 -21.16 14.27
N ALA A 304 6.67 -21.02 15.35
CA ALA A 304 5.35 -20.40 15.34
C ALA A 304 4.93 -19.98 16.75
N ILE A 305 4.03 -18.99 16.83
CA ILE A 305 3.31 -18.60 18.03
C ILE A 305 1.80 -18.57 17.71
N PRO A 306 0.91 -19.12 18.57
CA PRO A 306 -0.53 -18.90 18.45
C PRO A 306 -0.90 -17.47 18.88
N TYR A 307 -2.17 -17.09 18.75
CA TYR A 307 -2.73 -15.89 19.37
C TYR A 307 -2.19 -15.65 20.80
N VAL A 308 -1.71 -14.43 21.05
CA VAL A 308 -1.37 -13.91 22.37
C VAL A 308 -1.94 -12.51 22.54
N ASP A 309 -2.18 -12.10 23.78
CA ASP A 309 -2.46 -10.70 24.07
C ASP A 309 -1.21 -9.83 23.84
N GLN A 310 -1.46 -8.55 23.59
CA GLN A 310 -0.43 -7.55 23.32
C GLN A 310 0.63 -7.50 24.43
N ALA A 311 1.89 -7.49 24.02
CA ALA A 311 3.06 -7.37 24.89
C ALA A 311 4.11 -6.46 24.23
N PRO A 312 5.09 -5.92 24.99
CA PRO A 312 6.29 -5.32 24.40
C PRO A 312 6.99 -6.30 23.46
N PHE A 313 7.61 -5.80 22.39
CA PHE A 313 8.25 -6.62 21.36
C PHE A 313 9.22 -7.67 21.92
N GLN A 314 9.09 -8.91 21.45
CA GLN A 314 9.87 -10.05 21.96
C GLN A 314 10.82 -10.58 20.89
N GLN A 315 12.11 -10.70 21.24
CA GLN A 315 13.14 -11.20 20.35
C GLN A 315 13.14 -12.74 20.29
N VAL A 316 13.24 -13.31 19.10
CA VAL A 316 13.36 -14.75 18.83
C VAL A 316 14.70 -15.03 18.16
N LEU A 317 15.32 -16.17 18.48
CA LEU A 317 16.54 -16.66 17.82
C LEU A 317 16.33 -18.13 17.40
N VAL A 318 16.32 -18.39 16.09
CA VAL A 318 16.09 -19.70 15.49
C VAL A 318 17.39 -20.20 14.83
N PRO A 319 18.00 -21.30 15.31
CA PRO A 319 19.21 -21.86 14.72
C PRO A 319 18.91 -22.66 13.46
N ILE A 320 19.71 -22.48 12.40
CA ILE A 320 19.61 -23.24 11.15
C ILE A 320 20.71 -24.31 11.14
N THR A 321 20.38 -25.51 11.60
CA THR A 321 21.34 -26.62 11.85
C THR A 321 21.11 -27.87 11.01
N GLN A 322 20.12 -27.85 10.11
CA GLN A 322 19.80 -29.03 9.30
C GLN A 322 20.33 -28.86 7.88
N SER A 323 21.13 -29.82 7.40
CA SER A 323 21.73 -29.84 6.06
C SER A 323 20.74 -29.71 4.87
N ARG A 324 19.43 -29.84 5.09
CA ARG A 324 18.36 -29.57 4.11
C ARG A 324 18.18 -28.07 3.78
N PHE A 325 18.59 -27.20 4.71
CA PHE A 325 18.47 -25.74 4.60
C PHE A 325 19.81 -25.07 4.30
N LEU A 326 20.93 -25.74 4.59
CA LEU A 326 22.29 -25.24 4.34
C LEU A 326 22.66 -25.51 2.87
N LYS A 327 22.11 -24.67 1.99
CA LYS A 327 22.08 -24.84 0.53
C LYS A 327 22.14 -23.50 -0.20
N PRO A 328 22.56 -23.48 -1.49
CA PRO A 328 22.18 -22.41 -2.40
C PRO A 328 20.66 -22.29 -2.46
N ASP A 329 20.16 -21.08 -2.74
CA ASP A 329 18.74 -20.77 -2.92
C ASP A 329 17.83 -21.16 -1.74
N PHE A 330 18.38 -21.19 -0.52
CA PHE A 330 17.61 -21.23 0.71
C PHE A 330 16.69 -20.00 0.80
N GLN A 331 15.47 -20.20 1.29
CA GLN A 331 14.54 -19.12 1.58
C GLN A 331 13.89 -19.33 2.95
N PHE A 332 13.47 -18.24 3.57
CA PHE A 332 12.55 -18.28 4.71
C PHE A 332 11.36 -17.37 4.45
N ARG A 333 10.24 -17.61 5.13
CA ARG A 333 9.10 -16.69 5.11
C ARG A 333 8.36 -16.63 6.43
N PHE A 334 7.88 -15.44 6.74
CA PHE A 334 6.87 -15.23 7.78
C PHE A 334 5.49 -15.28 7.15
N VAL A 335 4.50 -15.81 7.87
CA VAL A 335 3.11 -15.96 7.41
C VAL A 335 2.18 -15.87 8.61
N ASN A 336 1.14 -15.05 8.55
CA ASN A 336 0.06 -15.12 9.54
C ASN A 336 -1.02 -16.13 9.10
N TYR A 337 -1.59 -16.81 10.09
CA TYR A 337 -2.98 -17.23 10.02
C TYR A 337 -3.77 -16.19 10.78
N ALA A 338 -4.62 -15.47 10.06
CA ALA A 338 -5.42 -14.35 10.54
C ALA A 338 -6.77 -14.40 9.83
N THR A 339 -7.71 -13.60 10.30
CA THR A 339 -9.05 -13.44 9.75
C THR A 339 -8.98 -12.66 8.41
N LEU A 340 -9.85 -12.90 7.41
CA LEU A 340 -9.58 -12.50 5.99
C LEU A 340 -10.43 -11.37 5.36
N SER A 341 -11.29 -10.65 6.08
CA SER A 341 -12.24 -9.65 5.52
C SER A 341 -11.99 -8.19 5.94
N GLY A 342 -10.73 -7.84 6.26
CA GLY A 342 -10.27 -6.52 6.71
C GLY A 342 -8.92 -6.59 7.43
N SER A 343 -8.46 -5.47 7.98
CA SER A 343 -7.14 -5.32 8.63
C SER A 343 -7.08 -5.97 10.01
N PHE A 344 -7.12 -7.30 10.09
CA PHE A 344 -7.43 -8.06 11.30
C PHE A 344 -6.20 -8.70 11.96
N ASP A 345 -6.30 -8.98 13.27
CA ASP A 345 -5.42 -9.88 14.03
C ASP A 345 -3.91 -9.56 13.86
N HIS A 346 -3.56 -8.28 13.93
CA HIS A 346 -2.25 -7.75 13.52
C HIS A 346 -1.06 -8.46 14.19
N TRP A 347 -0.04 -8.74 13.39
CA TRP A 347 1.30 -9.06 13.87
C TRP A 347 2.31 -8.10 13.28
N HIS A 348 3.11 -7.46 14.13
CA HIS A 348 4.21 -6.59 13.70
C HIS A 348 5.53 -7.33 13.86
N LEU A 349 6.39 -7.22 12.85
CA LEU A 349 7.71 -7.83 12.77
C LEU A 349 8.77 -6.72 12.60
N ASP A 350 9.87 -6.80 13.34
CA ASP A 350 11.00 -5.86 13.27
C ASP A 350 12.34 -6.63 13.37
N TYR A 351 13.41 -6.03 12.87
CA TYR A 351 14.81 -6.40 13.08
C TYR A 351 15.16 -7.86 12.73
N VAL A 352 14.70 -8.28 11.55
CA VAL A 352 15.03 -9.58 10.97
C VAL A 352 16.51 -9.61 10.60
N ARG A 353 17.28 -10.49 11.22
CA ARG A 353 18.74 -10.62 11.03
C ARG A 353 19.13 -12.08 10.85
N LEU A 354 19.72 -12.42 9.71
CA LEU A 354 20.29 -13.74 9.40
C LEU A 354 21.82 -13.63 9.37
N GLY A 355 22.54 -14.52 10.06
CA GLY A 355 24.00 -14.50 10.03
C GLY A 355 24.68 -15.76 10.57
N ARG A 356 25.94 -15.93 10.15
CA ARG A 356 26.91 -16.93 10.64
C ARG A 356 27.61 -16.44 11.91
N GLN A 357 28.27 -17.35 12.62
CA GLN A 357 29.02 -17.14 13.87
C GLN A 357 28.17 -16.57 15.01
N ARG A 358 26.85 -16.78 14.94
CA ARG A 358 25.88 -16.34 15.94
C ARG A 358 25.68 -17.41 17.01
N SER A 359 24.97 -17.07 18.08
CA SER A 359 24.56 -18.03 19.11
C SER A 359 23.20 -17.66 19.67
N TYR A 360 22.58 -18.56 20.46
CA TYR A 360 21.32 -18.26 21.16
C TYR A 360 21.44 -17.04 22.13
N ASN A 361 22.66 -16.66 22.53
CA ASN A 361 22.91 -15.50 23.38
C ASN A 361 23.30 -14.23 22.58
N ASP A 362 23.28 -14.27 21.24
CA ASP A 362 23.55 -13.13 20.35
C ASP A 362 22.30 -12.24 20.19
N VAL A 363 21.79 -11.80 21.34
CA VAL A 363 20.62 -10.91 21.51
C VAL A 363 20.97 -9.44 21.33
N ARG A 364 22.26 -9.08 21.45
CA ARG A 364 22.73 -7.70 21.42
C ARG A 364 22.63 -7.10 20.02
N ILE A 365 22.15 -5.86 20.00
CA ILE A 365 22.11 -4.96 18.86
C ILE A 365 22.98 -3.74 19.24
N VAL A 366 23.55 -3.05 18.26
CA VAL A 366 24.49 -1.93 18.44
C VAL A 366 24.01 -0.80 17.53
N ASP A 367 22.89 -0.19 17.92
CA ASP A 367 22.04 0.61 17.02
C ASP A 367 21.32 1.71 17.80
N VAL A 368 21.05 2.86 17.16
CA VAL A 368 20.30 3.98 17.76
C VAL A 368 19.23 4.51 16.78
N ALA A 369 17.99 4.10 16.98
CA ALA A 369 16.89 4.34 16.05
C ALA A 369 15.85 5.34 16.59
N TRP A 370 15.13 6.01 15.68
CA TRP A 370 13.81 6.58 15.99
C TRP A 370 12.80 5.46 16.32
N VAL A 371 11.77 5.76 17.12
CA VAL A 371 10.79 4.76 17.59
C VAL A 371 9.44 4.83 16.88
N MET A 372 8.97 6.01 16.50
CA MET A 372 7.72 6.23 15.75
C MET A 372 7.95 7.38 14.74
N PRO A 373 7.18 7.49 13.65
CA PRO A 373 7.17 8.67 12.80
C PRO A 373 6.39 9.83 13.45
N GLU A 374 6.84 11.07 13.24
CA GLU A 374 6.01 12.28 13.37
C GLU A 374 5.45 12.63 11.98
N ALA A 375 4.20 13.09 11.95
CA ALA A 375 3.47 13.44 10.75
C ALA A 375 3.52 14.94 10.40
N SER A 376 3.81 15.81 11.38
CA SER A 376 3.79 17.26 11.16
C SER A 376 4.59 18.06 12.20
N ILE A 377 5.14 19.20 11.78
CA ILE A 377 5.74 20.21 12.68
C ILE A 377 4.85 21.47 12.84
N LEU A 378 3.56 21.33 12.56
CA LEU A 378 2.50 22.32 12.82
C LEU A 378 1.87 22.09 14.22
N GLN A 379 1.19 23.11 14.78
CA GLN A 379 0.76 23.11 16.18
C GLN A 379 -0.51 22.28 16.47
N THR A 380 -1.35 22.00 15.46
CA THR A 380 -2.72 21.46 15.69
C THR A 380 -3.20 20.53 14.59
N TYR A 381 -2.81 20.80 13.35
CA TYR A 381 -3.26 20.08 12.17
C TYR A 381 -2.06 19.41 11.48
N THR A 382 -2.25 18.29 10.83
CA THR A 382 -1.23 17.64 9.98
C THR A 382 -1.15 18.28 8.60
N SER A 383 -2.23 18.89 8.10
CA SER A 383 -2.20 19.81 6.96
C SER A 383 -3.20 20.96 7.15
N ILE A 384 -2.91 22.09 6.51
CA ILE A 384 -3.69 23.34 6.52
C ILE A 384 -3.77 23.82 5.06
N PRO A 385 -4.89 24.40 4.59
CA PRO A 385 -4.99 24.97 3.26
C PRO A 385 -3.92 26.05 3.04
N TYR A 386 -3.25 26.02 1.89
CA TYR A 386 -2.07 26.84 1.58
C TYR A 386 -2.29 28.32 1.87
N ASP A 387 -3.32 28.93 1.28
CA ASP A 387 -3.67 30.34 1.50
C ASP A 387 -3.96 30.65 2.98
N GLN A 388 -4.66 29.75 3.68
CA GLN A 388 -4.96 29.92 5.10
C GLN A 388 -3.71 29.81 5.98
N PHE A 389 -2.70 29.03 5.57
CA PHE A 389 -1.38 29.05 6.20
C PHE A 389 -0.69 30.41 5.97
N GLN A 390 -0.70 30.96 4.74
CA GLN A 390 -0.07 32.25 4.42
C GLN A 390 -0.61 33.43 5.25
N VAL A 391 -1.87 33.37 5.71
CA VAL A 391 -2.48 34.42 6.55
C VAL A 391 -1.76 34.56 7.90
N ALA A 392 -1.29 33.46 8.51
CA ALA A 392 -0.61 33.50 9.81
C ALA A 392 0.37 32.33 10.06
N PRO A 393 1.45 32.18 9.27
CA PRO A 393 2.37 31.02 9.33
C PRO A 393 2.92 30.74 10.72
N GLY A 394 3.36 31.79 11.43
CA GLY A 394 3.97 31.66 12.76
C GLY A 394 3.03 31.10 13.86
N SER A 395 1.71 31.21 13.70
CA SER A 395 0.72 30.59 14.59
C SER A 395 0.23 29.22 14.11
N ALA A 396 0.60 28.80 12.90
CA ALA A 396 0.36 27.45 12.40
C ALA A 396 1.49 26.48 12.79
N MET A 397 2.75 26.96 12.86
CA MET A 397 3.91 26.17 13.30
C MET A 397 3.83 25.74 14.76
N ALA A 398 4.31 24.53 15.08
CA ALA A 398 4.54 24.11 16.45
C ALA A 398 5.60 25.00 17.13
N LEU A 399 5.54 25.13 18.45
CA LEU A 399 6.62 25.76 19.24
C LEU A 399 7.79 24.80 19.42
N GLN A 400 7.50 23.53 19.66
CA GLN A 400 8.44 22.42 19.75
C GLN A 400 7.74 21.11 19.37
N VAL A 401 8.53 20.14 18.95
CA VAL A 401 8.15 18.74 18.70
C VAL A 401 8.98 17.86 19.66
N ASN A 402 8.47 16.70 20.09
CA ASN A 402 9.10 15.89 21.13
C ASN A 402 9.11 14.41 20.74
N GLU A 403 10.27 13.95 20.26
CA GLU A 403 10.41 12.64 19.64
C GLU A 403 11.07 11.62 20.55
N ARG A 404 11.08 10.35 20.10
CA ARG A 404 11.57 9.21 20.88
C ARG A 404 12.65 8.46 20.12
N ILE A 405 13.84 8.40 20.71
CA ILE A 405 15.01 7.66 20.20
C ILE A 405 15.24 6.47 21.12
N ARG A 406 15.47 5.27 20.58
CA ARG A 406 15.87 4.08 21.34
C ARG A 406 17.34 3.78 21.09
N ASN A 407 18.12 3.68 22.16
CA ASN A 407 19.42 3.01 22.11
C ASN A 407 19.20 1.51 22.38
N LEU A 408 19.43 0.69 21.35
CA LEU A 408 19.26 -0.78 21.40
C LEU A 408 20.47 -1.49 22.03
N ASP A 409 21.59 -0.80 22.22
CA ASP A 409 22.78 -1.37 22.86
C ASP A 409 22.69 -1.32 24.39
N ILE A 410 23.20 -2.36 25.04
CA ILE A 410 23.40 -2.47 26.49
C ILE A 410 24.51 -1.55 27.03
N ASN A 411 24.96 -0.58 26.22
CA ASN A 411 26.02 0.38 26.52
C ASN A 411 25.54 1.79 26.15
N ASP A 412 25.97 2.79 26.90
CA ASP A 412 25.67 4.19 26.57
C ASP A 412 26.23 4.57 25.19
N ARG A 413 25.46 5.37 24.46
CA ARG A 413 25.83 6.00 23.19
C ARG A 413 25.87 7.51 23.39
N LEU A 414 26.83 8.17 22.72
CA LEU A 414 26.73 9.61 22.49
C LEU A 414 25.79 9.77 21.30
N ILE A 415 24.64 10.42 21.51
CA ILE A 415 23.61 10.63 20.50
C ILE A 415 23.43 12.13 20.34
N GLU A 416 23.78 12.70 19.19
CA GLU A 416 23.43 14.07 18.82
C GLU A 416 22.15 14.05 17.99
N TYR A 417 21.20 14.95 18.27
CA TYR A 417 19.94 14.99 17.55
C TYR A 417 19.56 16.39 17.06
N GLY A 418 18.89 16.42 15.90
CA GLY A 418 18.60 17.65 15.17
C GLY A 418 17.46 17.51 14.17
N MET A 419 17.19 18.57 13.42
CA MET A 419 16.18 18.63 12.38
C MET A 419 16.71 19.40 11.15
N THR A 420 16.32 18.97 9.95
CA THR A 420 16.46 19.73 8.70
C THR A 420 15.11 19.91 8.03
N ALA A 421 14.91 21.04 7.34
CA ALA A 421 13.71 21.29 6.55
C ALA A 421 14.04 22.02 5.23
N VAL A 422 13.38 21.68 4.13
CA VAL A 422 13.51 22.38 2.85
C VAL A 422 12.25 22.24 2.00
N ASN A 423 11.85 23.32 1.31
CA ASN A 423 10.75 23.31 0.35
C ASN A 423 11.16 22.57 -0.93
N GLN A 424 10.30 21.67 -1.43
CA GLN A 424 10.54 20.88 -2.65
C GLN A 424 10.55 21.74 -3.92
N ASP A 425 9.83 22.87 -3.95
CA ASP A 425 9.89 23.87 -5.04
C ASP A 425 11.23 24.64 -5.07
N GLY A 426 12.06 24.43 -4.05
CA GLY A 426 13.27 25.20 -3.76
C GLY A 426 13.05 26.22 -2.66
N GLY A 427 14.09 26.52 -1.89
CA GLY A 427 14.02 27.46 -0.77
C GLY A 427 15.28 27.42 0.10
N PRO A 428 15.28 28.15 1.23
CA PRO A 428 16.36 28.06 2.20
C PRO A 428 16.37 26.68 2.87
N PHE A 429 17.49 25.97 2.78
CA PHE A 429 17.73 24.75 3.56
C PHE A 429 17.95 25.13 5.04
N ALA A 430 17.02 24.74 5.90
CA ALA A 430 17.12 24.89 7.35
C ALA A 430 17.76 23.65 7.97
N SER A 431 18.64 23.86 8.96
CA SER A 431 19.32 22.79 9.70
C SER A 431 19.61 23.25 11.12
N PHE A 432 19.30 22.40 12.09
CA PHE A 432 19.40 22.70 13.51
C PHE A 432 19.91 21.48 14.28
N VAL A 433 20.92 21.67 15.13
CA VAL A 433 21.22 20.72 16.22
C VAL A 433 20.36 21.12 17.42
N ASN A 434 19.52 20.22 17.89
CA ASN A 434 18.54 20.49 18.95
C ASN A 434 19.01 20.01 20.34
N GLY A 435 19.83 18.97 20.41
CA GLY A 435 20.37 18.50 21.69
C GLY A 435 21.28 17.28 21.56
N VAL A 436 21.79 16.82 22.72
CA VAL A 436 22.71 15.70 22.84
C VAL A 436 22.34 14.86 24.07
N SER A 437 22.30 13.54 23.90
CA SER A 437 22.21 12.55 24.99
C SER A 437 23.57 11.86 25.17
N PRO A 438 24.35 12.18 26.21
CA PRO A 438 25.74 11.74 26.32
C PRO A 438 25.97 10.47 27.14
N ASN A 439 25.00 10.03 27.95
CA ASN A 439 25.07 8.87 28.86
C ASN A 439 23.71 8.60 29.53
N ASN A 440 23.63 7.52 30.31
CA ASN A 440 22.42 7.02 30.97
C ASN A 440 21.28 6.71 29.98
N ASN A 441 21.64 6.20 28.79
CA ASN A 441 20.70 5.85 27.72
C ASN A 441 20.80 4.39 27.24
N ALA A 442 21.77 3.61 27.75
CA ALA A 442 21.89 2.16 27.48
C ALA A 442 20.55 1.39 27.61
N ALA A 443 20.21 0.61 26.59
CA ALA A 443 19.02 -0.25 26.50
C ALA A 443 17.70 0.46 26.90
N SER A 444 17.53 1.71 26.47
CA SER A 444 16.42 2.57 26.88
C SER A 444 15.87 3.43 25.74
N ILE A 445 14.71 4.05 25.98
CA ILE A 445 14.12 5.08 25.11
C ILE A 445 14.33 6.42 25.79
N ILE A 446 14.92 7.37 25.07
CA ILE A 446 15.07 8.77 25.46
C ILE A 446 14.09 9.63 24.68
N ASN A 447 13.67 10.75 25.29
CA ASN A 447 12.91 11.78 24.59
C ASN A 447 13.88 12.85 24.09
N SER A 448 13.82 13.18 22.79
CA SER A 448 14.44 14.39 22.24
C SER A 448 13.41 15.53 22.21
N THR A 449 13.88 16.77 22.32
CA THR A 449 13.03 17.96 22.17
C THR A 449 13.60 18.82 21.06
N HIS A 450 12.80 19.09 20.05
CA HIS A 450 13.15 19.88 18.88
C HIS A 450 12.36 21.19 18.91
N SER A 451 13.00 22.30 19.28
CA SER A 451 12.40 23.64 19.13
C SER A 451 12.09 23.89 17.66
N ILE A 452 10.86 24.29 17.33
CA ILE A 452 10.44 24.64 15.97
C ILE A 452 10.30 26.17 15.93
N ASN A 453 9.09 26.73 16.06
CA ASN A 453 8.88 28.18 16.17
C ASN A 453 9.08 28.69 17.61
N SER A 454 10.20 28.33 18.22
CA SER A 454 10.62 28.84 19.53
C SER A 454 12.15 28.84 19.65
N SER A 455 12.67 29.39 20.74
CA SER A 455 14.12 29.49 20.97
C SER A 455 14.76 28.09 21.04
N PRO A 456 15.94 27.85 20.40
CA PRO A 456 16.75 28.82 19.67
C PRO A 456 16.38 28.99 18.18
N ASN A 457 15.54 28.11 17.62
CA ASN A 457 15.37 27.95 16.17
C ASN A 457 14.49 29.02 15.50
N PHE A 458 13.35 29.37 16.11
CA PHE A 458 12.34 30.29 15.55
C PHE A 458 11.96 29.98 14.09
N PHE A 459 11.87 28.68 13.75
CA PHE A 459 11.63 28.22 12.38
C PHE A 459 10.15 28.35 11.97
N VAL A 460 9.94 28.84 10.75
CA VAL A 460 8.66 28.92 10.06
C VAL A 460 8.90 28.57 8.59
N PHE A 461 7.98 27.84 7.96
CA PHE A 461 8.12 27.47 6.55
C PHE A 461 8.19 28.68 5.63
N ASP A 462 9.17 28.67 4.72
CA ASP A 462 9.28 29.62 3.62
C ASP A 462 8.63 29.01 2.36
N ASN A 463 7.46 29.54 2.03
CA ASN A 463 6.66 29.13 0.88
C ASN A 463 6.84 30.06 -0.34
N THR A 464 7.84 30.95 -0.35
CA THR A 464 7.96 31.99 -1.40
C THR A 464 8.30 31.47 -2.80
N ALA A 465 8.70 30.21 -2.94
CA ALA A 465 8.86 29.51 -4.23
C ALA A 465 7.57 28.84 -4.73
N SER A 466 6.62 28.59 -3.82
CA SER A 466 5.37 27.84 -4.06
C SER A 466 4.23 28.77 -4.45
N THR A 467 3.23 28.26 -5.18
CA THR A 467 2.12 29.08 -5.73
C THR A 467 0.77 28.84 -5.08
N ASP A 468 0.46 27.60 -4.72
CA ASP A 468 -0.90 27.06 -4.62
C ASP A 468 -0.99 25.86 -3.66
N ALA A 469 0.06 25.05 -3.61
CA ALA A 469 0.38 24.10 -2.56
C ALA A 469 1.89 24.17 -2.26
N ALA A 470 2.33 23.71 -1.09
CA ALA A 470 3.74 23.58 -0.75
C ALA A 470 4.02 22.25 -0.04
N PHE A 471 5.16 21.64 -0.38
CA PHE A 471 5.63 20.39 0.20
C PHE A 471 7.02 20.60 0.79
N HIS A 472 7.19 20.34 2.09
CA HIS A 472 8.49 20.46 2.75
C HIS A 472 9.05 19.11 3.17
N ASP A 473 10.24 18.82 2.67
CA ASP A 473 11.10 17.72 3.10
C ASP A 473 11.61 18.02 4.52
N VAL A 474 10.96 17.48 5.54
CA VAL A 474 11.38 17.59 6.94
C VAL A 474 12.01 16.28 7.39
N ARG A 475 13.15 16.36 8.08
CA ARG A 475 13.90 15.19 8.55
C ARG A 475 14.40 15.43 9.96
N PHE A 476 14.27 14.42 10.82
CA PHE A 476 14.86 14.40 12.15
C PHE A 476 16.03 13.42 12.15
N LEU A 477 17.14 13.85 12.74
CA LEU A 477 18.43 13.15 12.71
C LEU A 477 18.82 12.76 14.14
N ALA A 478 19.28 11.52 14.32
CA ALA A 478 19.81 10.98 15.57
C ALA A 478 21.15 10.28 15.29
N GLU A 479 22.26 11.04 15.32
CA GLU A 479 23.57 10.52 14.97
C GLU A 479 24.24 9.84 16.18
N ALA A 480 24.67 8.58 16.02
CA ALA A 480 25.37 7.80 17.03
C ALA A 480 26.63 7.10 16.47
N THR A 481 27.52 6.64 17.35
CA THR A 481 28.69 5.82 16.98
C THR A 481 29.18 4.98 18.18
N PRO A 482 29.55 3.69 17.99
CA PRO A 482 29.26 2.87 16.81
C PRO A 482 27.77 2.58 16.69
N ASP A 483 27.33 2.46 15.45
CA ASP A 483 25.98 2.14 14.99
C ASP A 483 26.06 1.04 13.90
N ILE A 484 24.98 0.31 13.62
CA ILE A 484 24.93 -0.77 12.62
C ILE A 484 23.91 -0.53 11.50
N ASN A 485 22.93 0.37 11.65
CA ASN A 485 21.86 0.60 10.69
C ASN A 485 21.41 2.07 10.54
N GLN A 486 22.35 2.92 10.13
CA GLN A 486 22.25 4.34 9.74
C GLN A 486 21.03 4.77 8.86
N TYR A 487 20.20 3.83 8.39
CA TYR A 487 18.93 4.14 7.73
C TYR A 487 17.82 4.52 8.72
N ASN A 488 17.88 4.06 9.98
CA ASN A 488 16.91 4.39 11.02
C ASN A 488 17.30 5.60 11.91
N ASP A 489 18.53 6.12 11.79
CA ASP A 489 18.98 7.43 12.32
C ASP A 489 18.15 8.61 11.78
N THR A 490 17.50 8.46 10.63
CA THR A 490 16.84 9.55 9.88
C THR A 490 15.34 9.32 9.70
N MET A 491 14.53 9.85 10.62
CA MET A 491 13.09 9.98 10.43
C MET A 491 12.78 11.06 9.38
N ARG A 492 11.74 10.85 8.58
CA ARG A 492 11.36 11.70 7.44
C ARG A 492 9.86 11.91 7.40
N LEU A 493 9.43 13.13 7.12
CA LEU A 493 8.04 13.46 6.80
C LEU A 493 8.00 14.49 5.67
N THR A 494 6.99 14.38 4.80
CA THR A 494 6.68 15.41 3.80
C THR A 494 5.54 16.25 4.34
N GLN A 495 5.83 17.47 4.79
CA GLN A 495 4.78 18.36 5.28
C GLN A 495 4.03 18.96 4.09
N GLU A 496 2.81 18.50 3.86
CA GLU A 496 1.88 19.04 2.87
C GLU A 496 1.13 20.28 3.43
N LEU A 497 1.08 21.35 2.63
CA LEU A 497 0.20 22.51 2.78
C LEU A 497 -0.57 22.67 1.46
N SER A 498 -1.87 22.41 1.45
CA SER A 498 -2.59 22.01 0.24
C SER A 498 -3.98 22.65 0.17
N ASN A 499 -5.06 21.93 -0.14
CA ASN A 499 -6.42 22.46 -0.18
C ASN A 499 -7.35 21.93 0.92
N TYR A 500 -6.82 21.31 1.97
CA TYR A 500 -7.62 20.70 3.04
C TYR A 500 -7.03 20.91 4.44
N TYR A 501 -7.87 20.74 5.47
CA TYR A 501 -7.39 20.55 6.85
C TYR A 501 -7.33 19.06 7.20
N ALA A 502 -6.33 18.65 7.96
CA ALA A 502 -6.23 17.31 8.53
C ALA A 502 -5.78 17.35 10.00
N TYR A 503 -6.22 16.37 10.79
CA TYR A 503 -5.77 16.15 12.18
C TYR A 503 -4.97 14.86 12.32
N ASP A 504 -5.33 13.89 11.48
CA ASP A 504 -4.83 12.55 11.33
C ASP A 504 -3.50 12.50 10.57
N ASP A 505 -2.62 11.53 10.87
CA ASP A 505 -1.36 11.36 10.13
C ASP A 505 -1.57 10.88 8.67
N GLY A 506 -2.69 10.22 8.40
CA GLY A 506 -2.96 9.56 7.12
C GLY A 506 -2.99 8.04 7.19
N SER A 507 -3.05 7.45 8.39
CA SER A 507 -3.24 6.02 8.62
C SER A 507 -4.32 5.71 9.68
N ALA A 508 -4.97 4.54 9.59
CA ALA A 508 -6.03 4.13 10.52
C ALA A 508 -5.77 2.79 11.22
N GLU A 509 -5.41 2.84 12.51
CA GLU A 509 -5.26 1.63 13.31
C GLU A 509 -6.62 1.01 13.75
N MET A 510 -7.74 1.74 13.61
CA MET A 510 -9.10 1.25 13.93
C MET A 510 -10.21 1.85 13.06
N GLY A 511 -11.42 1.27 13.16
CA GLY A 511 -12.65 1.79 12.55
C GLY A 511 -13.62 2.40 13.58
N TYR A 512 -14.11 3.60 13.31
CA TYR A 512 -15.11 4.34 14.09
C TYR A 512 -16.50 4.28 13.44
N SER A 513 -17.54 4.02 14.25
CA SER A 513 -18.91 3.79 13.78
C SER A 513 -19.99 4.31 14.74
N LEU A 514 -21.13 4.70 14.17
CA LEU A 514 -22.39 4.93 14.89
C LEU A 514 -23.42 3.90 14.41
N ASN A 515 -24.28 3.40 15.30
CA ASN A 515 -25.17 2.26 15.01
C ASN A 515 -26.68 2.60 15.11
N LEU A 516 -27.05 3.86 14.86
CA LEU A 516 -28.43 4.34 15.01
C LEU A 516 -28.85 5.24 13.85
N ALA A 517 -30.01 4.96 13.26
CA ALA A 517 -30.60 5.81 12.24
C ALA A 517 -30.95 7.20 12.82
N GLY A 518 -30.54 8.26 12.13
CA GLY A 518 -30.63 9.64 12.59
C GLY A 518 -29.48 10.08 13.51
N ALA A 519 -28.51 9.21 13.82
CA ALA A 519 -27.33 9.60 14.57
C ALA A 519 -26.43 10.55 13.75
N LYS A 520 -25.71 11.44 14.43
CA LYS A 520 -24.89 12.47 13.79
C LYS A 520 -23.43 12.38 14.23
N LEU A 521 -22.52 12.67 13.32
CA LEU A 521 -21.09 12.87 13.57
C LEU A 521 -20.68 14.27 13.12
N ALA A 522 -20.00 15.02 13.98
CA ALA A 522 -19.61 16.40 13.77
C ALA A 522 -18.19 16.65 14.32
N TYR A 523 -17.21 16.74 13.42
CA TYR A 523 -15.80 16.94 13.72
C TYR A 523 -15.42 18.41 13.56
N ARG A 524 -14.90 19.02 14.64
CA ARG A 524 -14.65 20.47 14.74
C ARG A 524 -13.35 20.90 14.05
N PHE A 525 -13.45 21.87 13.15
CA PHE A 525 -12.31 22.59 12.57
C PHE A 525 -12.41 24.08 12.91
N ASP A 526 -11.27 24.67 13.27
CA ASP A 526 -11.10 26.09 13.57
C ASP A 526 -10.25 26.72 12.45
N LEU A 527 -10.89 27.48 11.57
CA LEU A 527 -10.34 28.01 10.31
C LEU A 527 -9.50 29.28 10.52
N VAL A 528 -8.50 29.49 9.67
CA VAL A 528 -7.70 30.74 9.63
C VAL A 528 -8.27 31.66 8.56
N GLY A 529 -9.31 32.41 8.94
CA GLY A 529 -10.03 33.33 8.06
C GLY A 529 -11.30 32.73 7.48
N ALA A 530 -11.62 33.10 6.23
CA ALA A 530 -12.82 32.70 5.53
C ALA A 530 -12.49 32.13 4.15
N ASP A 531 -13.15 31.03 3.80
CA ASP A 531 -12.84 30.22 2.61
C ASP A 531 -14.13 29.57 2.04
N SER A 532 -14.00 28.78 0.98
CA SER A 532 -15.10 28.10 0.29
C SER A 532 -14.94 26.58 0.40
N LEU A 533 -15.72 25.94 1.26
CA LEU A 533 -15.75 24.49 1.41
C LEU A 533 -16.50 23.85 0.23
N ARG A 534 -15.88 22.85 -0.43
CA ARG A 534 -16.43 22.16 -1.61
C ARG A 534 -16.72 20.67 -1.40
N ALA A 535 -15.95 20.01 -0.54
CA ALA A 535 -16.02 18.56 -0.34
C ALA A 535 -15.48 18.17 1.04
N ILE A 536 -15.66 16.90 1.41
CA ILE A 536 -15.04 16.29 2.59
C ILE A 536 -14.39 14.97 2.13
N ARG A 537 -13.07 14.84 2.28
CA ARG A 537 -12.35 13.58 2.07
C ARG A 537 -12.53 12.70 3.31
N MET A 538 -12.88 11.43 3.11
CA MET A 538 -13.02 10.42 4.18
C MET A 538 -12.37 9.11 3.75
N TYR A 539 -11.66 8.46 4.66
CA TYR A 539 -11.24 7.07 4.50
C TYR A 539 -12.17 6.16 5.31
N PHE A 540 -12.72 5.13 4.67
CA PHE A 540 -13.46 4.06 5.34
C PHE A 540 -12.61 2.78 5.28
N ASN A 541 -12.31 2.20 6.43
CA ASN A 541 -11.51 0.98 6.53
C ASN A 541 -12.37 -0.21 6.04
N PRO A 542 -11.97 -0.95 4.97
CA PRO A 542 -12.79 -1.97 4.35
C PRO A 542 -12.87 -3.23 5.21
N VAL A 543 -13.74 -3.18 6.21
CA VAL A 543 -13.93 -4.19 7.24
C VAL A 543 -15.38 -4.64 7.23
N ALA A 544 -15.61 -5.94 7.06
CA ALA A 544 -16.95 -6.50 7.14
C ALA A 544 -17.59 -6.31 8.53
N ASN A 545 -18.90 -6.06 8.58
CA ASN A 545 -19.65 -5.96 9.83
C ASN A 545 -20.07 -7.36 10.31
N GLN A 546 -20.14 -7.56 11.64
CA GLN A 546 -20.56 -8.83 12.21
C GLN A 546 -22.07 -9.10 12.04
N PRO A 547 -22.50 -10.19 11.38
CA PRO A 547 -23.91 -10.58 11.30
C PRO A 547 -24.54 -10.74 12.70
N PRO A 548 -25.75 -10.21 12.92
CA PRO A 548 -26.73 -9.81 11.90
C PRO A 548 -26.61 -8.37 11.38
N ASP A 549 -25.57 -7.61 11.72
CA ASP A 549 -25.39 -6.24 11.20
C ASP A 549 -25.18 -6.26 9.66
N PRO A 550 -25.81 -5.34 8.90
CA PRO A 550 -25.61 -5.26 7.44
C PRO A 550 -24.18 -4.85 7.06
N ALA A 551 -23.74 -5.19 5.85
CA ALA A 551 -22.42 -4.83 5.35
C ALA A 551 -22.24 -3.29 5.25
N PRO A 552 -21.03 -2.74 5.46
CA PRO A 552 -20.85 -1.29 5.63
C PRO A 552 -21.20 -0.45 4.38
N ASP A 553 -21.04 -1.02 3.19
CA ASP A 553 -21.44 -0.45 1.89
C ASP A 553 -22.96 -0.23 1.78
N GLN A 554 -23.75 -0.92 2.60
CA GLN A 554 -25.20 -0.71 2.75
C GLN A 554 -25.53 0.40 3.75
N GLY A 555 -24.51 0.97 4.41
CA GLY A 555 -24.60 2.20 5.18
C GLY A 555 -24.82 3.40 4.28
N SER A 556 -25.61 4.36 4.76
CA SER A 556 -25.79 5.62 4.03
C SER A 556 -25.99 6.82 4.96
N PHE A 557 -25.59 7.97 4.44
CA PHE A 557 -25.49 9.21 5.20
C PHE A 557 -25.70 10.44 4.30
N LEU A 558 -25.99 11.58 4.94
CA LEU A 558 -26.05 12.90 4.30
C LEU A 558 -24.91 13.75 4.86
N LEU A 559 -23.99 14.21 4.00
CA LEU A 559 -22.96 15.17 4.41
C LEU A 559 -23.61 16.42 5.03
N THR A 560 -23.08 16.86 6.17
CA THR A 560 -23.65 17.95 6.95
C THR A 560 -22.53 18.83 7.53
N VAL A 561 -22.76 20.14 7.53
CA VAL A 561 -21.85 21.16 8.03
C VAL A 561 -22.60 22.04 9.03
N TRP A 562 -22.07 22.19 10.23
CA TRP A 562 -22.63 23.02 11.30
C TRP A 562 -21.72 24.20 11.63
N THR A 563 -22.31 25.30 12.08
CA THR A 563 -21.58 26.42 12.73
C THR A 563 -21.70 26.39 14.26
N SER A 564 -22.66 25.62 14.80
CA SER A 564 -22.84 25.43 16.24
C SER A 564 -23.53 24.10 16.53
N LEU A 565 -23.14 23.45 17.62
CA LEU A 565 -23.76 22.22 18.15
C LEU A 565 -24.67 22.48 19.37
N SER A 566 -24.65 23.69 19.95
CA SER A 566 -25.51 24.07 21.09
C SER A 566 -25.75 25.60 21.15
N PRO A 567 -26.90 26.11 20.64
CA PRO A 567 -27.94 25.38 19.91
C PRO A 567 -27.40 24.80 18.60
N GLU A 568 -28.02 23.74 18.09
CA GLU A 568 -27.66 23.19 16.78
C GLU A 568 -27.99 24.18 15.67
N VAL A 569 -26.99 24.49 14.83
CA VAL A 569 -27.12 25.33 13.63
C VAL A 569 -26.43 24.63 12.47
N ILE A 570 -27.20 23.92 11.66
CA ILE A 570 -26.78 23.41 10.35
C ILE A 570 -26.62 24.61 9.41
N GLN A 571 -25.44 24.73 8.78
CA GLN A 571 -25.17 25.68 7.71
C GLN A 571 -25.50 25.08 6.34
N HIS A 572 -25.17 23.80 6.14
CA HIS A 572 -25.41 23.06 4.90
C HIS A 572 -25.66 21.59 5.20
N GLN A 573 -26.52 20.96 4.40
CA GLN A 573 -26.73 19.52 4.39
C GLN A 573 -27.01 19.08 2.96
N ASN A 574 -26.36 18.02 2.50
CA ASN A 574 -26.67 17.43 1.20
C ASN A 574 -28.08 16.80 1.19
N PHE A 575 -28.73 16.90 0.05
CA PHE A 575 -29.91 16.12 -0.33
C PHE A 575 -29.50 14.83 -1.05
N SER A 576 -28.29 14.79 -1.62
CA SER A 576 -27.64 13.57 -2.09
C SER A 576 -27.25 12.65 -0.93
N PHE A 577 -27.48 11.35 -1.11
CA PHE A 577 -27.04 10.31 -0.19
C PHE A 577 -25.67 9.81 -0.62
N SER A 578 -24.80 9.56 0.35
CA SER A 578 -23.50 8.90 0.16
C SER A 578 -23.43 7.62 0.99
N SER A 579 -22.55 6.71 0.59
CA SER A 579 -22.24 5.44 1.27
C SER A 579 -20.71 5.29 1.38
N PRO A 580 -20.19 4.39 2.24
CA PRO A 580 -18.78 4.04 2.23
C PRO A 580 -18.36 3.52 0.85
N GLU A 581 -17.24 4.05 0.35
CA GLU A 581 -16.61 3.66 -0.90
C GLU A 581 -15.13 3.36 -0.62
N TYR A 582 -14.57 2.38 -1.33
CA TYR A 582 -13.22 1.88 -1.07
C TYR A 582 -12.34 2.05 -2.31
N ARG A 583 -11.14 2.58 -2.08
CA ARG A 583 -10.05 2.64 -3.05
C ARG A 583 -9.30 1.31 -3.03
N LEU A 584 -8.91 0.82 -4.21
CA LEU A 584 -8.23 -0.48 -4.40
C LEU A 584 -6.76 -0.34 -4.83
N ASP A 585 -6.29 0.90 -4.86
CA ASP A 585 -4.94 1.35 -5.20
C ASP A 585 -4.05 1.58 -3.96
N GLY A 586 -4.46 1.06 -2.79
CA GLY A 586 -3.65 1.02 -1.58
C GLY A 586 -4.44 1.12 -0.28
N ILE A 587 -3.74 0.88 0.84
CA ILE A 587 -4.21 1.12 2.21
C ILE A 587 -4.37 2.63 2.44
N ASP A 588 -5.30 3.03 3.33
CA ASP A 588 -5.54 4.41 3.79
C ASP A 588 -5.87 5.46 2.70
N LYS A 589 -6.28 5.01 1.51
CA LYS A 589 -6.64 5.87 0.38
C LYS A 589 -8.06 6.44 0.53
N PHE A 590 -8.15 7.73 0.85
CA PHE A 590 -9.42 8.48 1.00
C PHE A 590 -10.27 8.52 -0.29
N VAL A 591 -11.59 8.62 -0.10
CA VAL A 591 -12.56 9.03 -1.12
C VAL A 591 -13.00 10.48 -0.86
N GLU A 592 -13.18 11.28 -1.91
CA GLU A 592 -13.68 12.65 -1.81
C GLU A 592 -15.19 12.71 -2.04
N TYR A 593 -15.94 13.14 -1.02
CA TYR A 593 -17.38 13.28 -1.08
C TYR A 593 -17.77 14.76 -1.28
N PRO A 594 -18.35 15.16 -2.43
CA PRO A 594 -18.66 16.55 -2.73
C PRO A 594 -19.90 17.07 -1.98
N LEU A 595 -19.92 18.37 -1.70
CA LEU A 595 -21.14 19.06 -1.28
C LEU A 595 -22.02 19.36 -2.49
N ASP A 596 -23.34 19.29 -2.32
CA ASP A 596 -24.33 19.65 -3.38
C ASP A 596 -24.19 21.11 -3.85
N SER A 597 -23.55 21.96 -3.05
CA SER A 597 -23.07 23.29 -3.46
C SER A 597 -21.83 23.68 -2.65
N VAL A 598 -20.94 24.47 -3.26
CA VAL A 598 -19.81 25.11 -2.57
C VAL A 598 -20.36 26.17 -1.60
N ILE A 599 -19.86 26.19 -0.36
CA ILE A 599 -20.34 27.10 0.70
C ILE A 599 -19.21 27.91 1.32
N ARG A 600 -19.46 29.19 1.63
CA ARG A 600 -18.49 30.02 2.37
C ARG A 600 -18.47 29.63 3.85
N VAL A 601 -17.30 29.26 4.36
CA VAL A 601 -17.04 28.92 5.78
C VAL A 601 -16.09 29.94 6.41
N GLU A 602 -16.18 30.14 7.72
CA GLU A 602 -15.34 31.09 8.48
C GLU A 602 -15.36 30.75 9.98
N GLY A 603 -14.22 30.89 10.67
CA GLY A 603 -14.11 30.62 12.11
C GLY A 603 -14.24 29.14 12.47
N THR A 604 -15.02 28.81 13.51
CA THR A 604 -15.26 27.41 13.89
C THR A 604 -16.41 26.81 13.08
N ILE A 605 -16.12 25.72 12.35
CA ILE A 605 -17.12 24.85 11.71
C ILE A 605 -17.03 23.44 12.29
N TYR A 606 -18.07 22.64 12.02
CA TYR A 606 -18.06 21.20 12.24
C TYR A 606 -18.48 20.53 10.95
N VAL A 607 -17.76 19.50 10.53
CA VAL A 607 -18.06 18.70 9.32
C VAL A 607 -18.31 17.24 9.68
N GLY A 608 -19.09 16.55 8.87
CA GLY A 608 -19.40 15.14 9.09
C GLY A 608 -20.74 14.78 8.45
N TRP A 609 -21.57 14.01 9.16
CA TRP A 609 -22.77 13.44 8.57
C TRP A 609 -23.96 13.29 9.52
N VAL A 610 -25.15 13.18 8.92
CA VAL A 610 -26.34 12.58 9.54
C VAL A 610 -26.56 11.21 8.90
N GLN A 611 -26.53 10.15 9.71
CA GLN A 611 -26.65 8.77 9.27
C GLN A 611 -28.12 8.42 9.05
N THR A 612 -28.46 7.82 7.91
CA THR A 612 -29.87 7.63 7.51
C THR A 612 -30.41 6.26 7.91
N ASN A 613 -29.51 5.29 8.15
CA ASN A 613 -29.81 3.95 8.65
C ASN A 613 -28.90 3.59 9.85
N ALA A 614 -29.09 2.39 10.41
CA ALA A 614 -28.37 1.95 11.62
C ALA A 614 -27.06 1.18 11.34
N VAL A 615 -26.59 1.18 10.08
CA VAL A 615 -25.44 0.39 9.66
C VAL A 615 -24.14 1.05 10.12
N LYS A 616 -23.18 0.23 10.57
CA LYS A 616 -21.83 0.67 10.93
C LYS A 616 -21.01 0.87 9.65
N MET A 617 -20.22 1.94 9.57
CA MET A 617 -19.58 2.38 8.33
C MET A 617 -18.05 2.37 8.38
N ASN A 618 -17.48 2.25 9.58
CA ASN A 618 -16.06 1.96 9.83
C ASN A 618 -15.11 3.03 9.22
N LEU A 619 -15.38 4.30 9.54
CA LEU A 619 -14.49 5.42 9.18
C LEU A 619 -13.13 5.24 9.87
N GLY A 620 -12.04 5.50 9.15
CA GLY A 620 -10.69 5.40 9.67
C GLY A 620 -10.48 6.26 10.93
N PHE A 621 -9.87 5.65 11.94
CA PHE A 621 -9.60 6.25 13.23
C PHE A 621 -8.12 6.07 13.57
N ASP A 622 -7.36 7.14 13.32
CA ASP A 622 -5.99 7.35 13.79
C ASP A 622 -6.00 7.30 15.33
N ARG A 623 -5.17 6.44 15.91
CA ARG A 623 -4.99 6.27 17.36
C ARG A 623 -3.71 6.91 17.89
N ASN A 624 -2.78 7.27 17.01
CA ASN A 624 -1.49 7.84 17.41
C ASN A 624 -1.57 9.37 17.64
N ARG A 625 -2.47 10.10 16.95
CA ARG A 625 -2.80 11.51 17.18
C ARG A 625 -4.16 11.67 17.85
N ASN A 626 -4.23 12.31 19.02
CA ASN A 626 -5.45 12.38 19.83
C ASN A 626 -6.17 13.75 19.76
N ASN A 627 -7.22 13.84 18.93
CA ASN A 627 -8.09 15.01 18.77
C ASN A 627 -9.52 14.81 19.30
N ARG A 628 -9.74 13.88 20.25
CA ARG A 628 -11.06 13.55 20.83
C ARG A 628 -11.91 14.73 21.31
N THR A 629 -11.28 15.82 21.72
CA THR A 629 -11.97 17.04 22.17
C THR A 629 -12.65 17.82 21.03
N LYS A 630 -12.32 17.48 19.77
CA LYS A 630 -12.90 18.05 18.55
C LYS A 630 -13.96 17.13 17.91
N ILE A 631 -13.96 15.83 18.25
CA ILE A 631 -14.91 14.84 17.73
C ILE A 631 -16.19 14.86 18.58
N HIS A 632 -17.33 15.14 17.96
CA HIS A 632 -18.63 15.14 18.62
C HIS A 632 -19.62 14.22 17.89
N TYR A 633 -20.44 13.49 18.64
CA TYR A 633 -21.53 12.67 18.09
C TYR A 633 -22.86 12.97 18.80
N GLN A 634 -23.98 12.60 18.17
CA GLN A 634 -25.32 12.68 18.75
C GLN A 634 -26.10 11.40 18.38
N THR A 635 -26.25 10.46 19.31
CA THR A 635 -27.14 9.29 19.16
C THR A 635 -28.53 9.55 19.75
N SER A 636 -28.63 10.41 20.75
CA SER A 636 -29.88 10.95 21.32
C SER A 636 -29.58 12.24 22.11
N GLY A 637 -30.60 13.01 22.47
CA GLY A 637 -30.42 14.19 23.32
C GLY A 637 -29.61 15.30 22.64
N SER A 638 -28.50 15.72 23.24
CA SER A 638 -27.56 16.72 22.69
C SER A 638 -26.30 16.06 22.16
N PHE A 639 -25.49 16.80 21.37
CA PHE A 639 -24.13 16.38 21.05
C PHE A 639 -23.30 16.12 22.32
N GLN A 640 -22.41 15.13 22.23
CA GLN A 640 -21.42 14.73 23.24
C GLN A 640 -20.07 14.50 22.55
N ASN A 641 -18.96 14.59 23.30
CA ASN A 641 -17.64 14.25 22.77
C ASN A 641 -17.41 12.75 22.72
N THR A 642 -16.57 12.29 21.79
CA THR A 642 -16.16 10.88 21.75
C THR A 642 -15.53 10.41 23.05
N SER A 643 -15.80 9.16 23.42
CA SER A 643 -15.16 8.50 24.56
C SER A 643 -13.74 7.98 24.25
N PHE A 644 -13.39 7.87 22.97
CA PHE A 644 -12.14 7.29 22.49
C PHE A 644 -10.99 8.31 22.38
N ASN A 645 -9.74 7.83 22.34
CA ASN A 645 -8.55 8.65 22.13
C ASN A 645 -8.05 8.45 20.70
N GLY A 646 -8.05 9.50 19.88
CA GLY A 646 -7.66 9.41 18.47
C GLY A 646 -8.18 10.59 17.63
N SER A 647 -8.01 10.49 16.32
CA SER A 647 -8.44 11.43 15.27
C SER A 647 -9.24 10.69 14.20
N LEU A 648 -10.22 11.35 13.58
CA LEU A 648 -10.96 10.76 12.46
C LEU A 648 -10.22 11.07 11.16
N MET A 649 -10.11 10.11 10.25
CA MET A 649 -9.66 10.32 8.88
C MET A 649 -10.79 10.98 8.06
N MET A 650 -11.05 12.24 8.38
CA MET A 650 -12.07 13.10 7.80
C MET A 650 -11.50 14.52 7.62
N ARG A 651 -11.28 14.92 6.37
CA ARG A 651 -10.52 16.11 5.98
C ARG A 651 -11.41 17.06 5.16
N PRO A 652 -11.85 18.23 5.69
CA PRO A 652 -12.64 19.19 4.91
C PRO A 652 -11.79 19.86 3.82
N VAL A 653 -12.32 19.89 2.60
CA VAL A 653 -11.60 20.33 1.40
C VAL A 653 -12.17 21.64 0.87
N MET A 654 -11.29 22.63 0.72
CA MET A 654 -11.57 23.97 0.22
C MET A 654 -11.43 24.02 -1.31
N VAL A 655 -11.94 25.10 -1.90
CA VAL A 655 -11.62 25.48 -3.28
C VAL A 655 -10.17 25.97 -3.32
N SER A 656 -9.42 25.52 -4.32
CA SER A 656 -8.10 26.02 -4.69
C SER A 656 -8.05 26.16 -6.22
N GLU A 657 -7.11 26.95 -6.75
CA GLU A 657 -6.88 27.02 -8.20
C GLU A 657 -6.33 25.70 -8.78
N VAL A 658 -5.70 24.88 -7.93
CA VAL A 658 -5.19 23.54 -8.25
C VAL A 658 -5.59 22.54 -7.17
N ASP A 659 -5.93 21.31 -7.56
CA ASP A 659 -6.13 20.19 -6.65
C ASP A 659 -5.05 19.12 -6.91
N PRO A 660 -4.02 18.98 -6.05
CA PRO A 660 -2.99 17.96 -6.25
C PRO A 660 -3.56 16.53 -6.20
N TRP A 661 -4.76 16.34 -5.65
CA TRP A 661 -5.51 15.09 -5.68
C TRP A 661 -5.97 14.66 -7.08
N ALA A 662 -5.92 15.56 -8.06
CA ALA A 662 -6.14 15.28 -9.47
C ALA A 662 -4.83 15.02 -10.25
N SER A 663 -3.67 15.04 -9.59
CA SER A 663 -2.41 14.64 -10.21
C SER A 663 -2.37 13.13 -10.41
N ILE A 664 -1.83 12.72 -11.56
CA ILE A 664 -1.28 11.37 -11.72
C ILE A 664 0.07 11.37 -10.98
N ASP A 665 0.48 10.24 -10.38
CA ASP A 665 1.84 10.08 -9.89
C ASP A 665 2.83 10.39 -11.03
N GLU A 666 3.67 11.42 -10.89
CA GLU A 666 4.66 11.74 -11.91
C GLU A 666 5.59 10.54 -12.02
N THR A 667 5.51 9.83 -13.14
CA THR A 667 6.22 8.58 -13.32
C THR A 667 7.68 8.91 -13.62
N ILE A 668 8.47 9.10 -12.57
CA ILE A 668 9.92 9.31 -12.62
C ILE A 668 10.56 8.01 -13.10
N GLY A 669 10.44 7.74 -14.40
CA GLY A 669 11.16 6.67 -15.07
C GLY A 669 12.66 6.89 -14.84
N ALA A 670 13.38 5.83 -14.47
CA ALA A 670 14.80 5.87 -14.17
C ALA A 670 15.63 6.16 -15.45
N GLY A 671 15.64 7.43 -15.89
CA GLY A 671 15.83 7.78 -17.31
C GLY A 671 16.22 9.23 -17.60
N THR A 672 17.28 9.71 -16.96
CA THR A 672 18.10 10.87 -17.38
C THR A 672 17.52 12.29 -17.23
N ASP A 673 18.00 12.97 -16.18
CA ASP A 673 18.05 14.45 -16.05
C ASP A 673 18.85 15.07 -17.22
N LEU A 674 18.19 15.83 -18.10
CA LEU A 674 18.84 16.47 -19.26
C LEU A 674 19.25 17.92 -18.96
N ARG A 675 20.55 18.18 -19.01
CA ARG A 675 21.12 19.52 -18.77
C ARG A 675 21.55 20.18 -20.07
N PHE A 676 21.02 21.37 -20.30
CA PHE A 676 21.29 22.17 -21.49
C PHE A 676 22.34 23.24 -21.17
N VAL A 677 23.41 23.32 -21.96
CA VAL A 677 24.54 24.23 -21.71
C VAL A 677 25.01 24.90 -23.01
N PRO A 678 25.11 26.25 -23.07
CA PRO A 678 24.63 27.22 -22.07
C PRO A 678 23.10 27.23 -21.94
N ASN A 679 22.60 27.73 -20.81
CA ASN A 679 21.18 28.00 -20.56
C ASN A 679 21.10 29.21 -19.61
N PRO A 680 20.64 30.40 -20.04
CA PRO A 680 20.11 30.70 -21.37
C PRO A 680 21.09 30.48 -22.53
N ALA A 681 20.56 30.18 -23.71
CA ALA A 681 21.31 30.02 -24.96
C ALA A 681 21.02 31.14 -25.95
N SER A 682 22.04 31.63 -26.63
CA SER A 682 21.91 32.51 -27.80
C SER A 682 21.89 31.66 -29.09
N ASP A 683 23.04 31.10 -29.47
CA ASP A 683 23.27 30.55 -30.81
C ASP A 683 23.26 29.03 -30.87
N LEU A 684 23.90 28.38 -29.90
CA LEU A 684 24.13 26.93 -29.86
C LEU A 684 23.99 26.40 -28.45
N VAL A 685 23.33 25.24 -28.30
CA VAL A 685 23.19 24.55 -27.01
C VAL A 685 23.62 23.09 -27.10
N ARG A 686 24.26 22.58 -26.05
CA ARG A 686 24.61 21.16 -25.91
C ARG A 686 23.71 20.49 -24.88
N ILE A 687 23.23 19.30 -25.22
CA ILE A 687 22.57 18.39 -24.27
C ILE A 687 23.64 17.59 -23.53
N ILE A 688 23.50 17.48 -22.21
CA ILE A 688 24.27 16.61 -21.34
C ILE A 688 23.28 15.68 -20.64
N SER A 689 23.49 14.37 -20.75
CA SER A 689 22.72 13.33 -20.08
C SER A 689 23.65 12.50 -19.20
N ALA A 690 23.20 12.16 -17.98
CA ALA A 690 24.00 11.41 -17.02
C ALA A 690 24.26 9.94 -17.43
N GLY A 691 23.30 9.29 -18.11
CA GLY A 691 23.46 7.94 -18.64
C GLY A 691 24.14 7.88 -20.01
N GLY A 692 24.15 9.01 -20.73
CA GLY A 692 24.47 9.05 -22.17
C GLY A 692 23.30 8.54 -23.02
N ILE A 693 23.27 8.95 -24.29
CA ILE A 693 22.17 8.64 -25.21
C ILE A 693 22.74 7.93 -26.44
N THR A 694 22.38 6.65 -26.60
CA THR A 694 22.97 5.73 -27.60
C THR A 694 21.92 5.24 -28.59
N GLY A 695 21.90 5.82 -29.79
CA GLY A 695 21.01 5.39 -30.85
C GLY A 695 20.92 6.42 -31.99
N ARG A 696 19.87 6.29 -32.80
CA ARG A 696 19.30 7.45 -33.50
C ARG A 696 18.22 8.02 -32.57
N SER A 697 18.31 9.31 -32.30
CA SER A 697 17.31 10.03 -31.52
C SER A 697 16.79 11.21 -32.34
N TYR A 698 15.70 11.81 -31.89
CA TYR A 698 15.23 13.10 -32.37
C TYR A 698 15.10 14.06 -31.18
N VAL A 699 15.33 15.35 -31.42
CA VAL A 699 15.04 16.40 -30.45
C VAL A 699 13.84 17.19 -30.94
N ARG A 700 12.75 17.14 -30.17
CA ARG A 700 11.55 17.95 -30.37
C ARG A 700 11.62 19.15 -29.44
N CYS A 701 11.42 20.35 -29.99
CA CYS A 701 11.38 21.59 -29.24
C CYS A 701 9.95 22.10 -29.18
N MET A 702 9.40 22.31 -27.99
CA MET A 702 8.07 22.89 -27.78
C MET A 702 8.21 24.29 -27.19
N ASP A 703 7.40 25.24 -27.66
CA ASP A 703 7.28 26.54 -26.99
C ASP A 703 6.40 26.44 -25.73
N ALA A 704 6.35 27.51 -24.94
CA ALA A 704 5.55 27.60 -23.72
C ALA A 704 4.02 27.44 -23.90
N THR A 705 3.52 27.23 -25.12
CA THR A 705 2.11 26.86 -25.41
C THR A 705 1.94 25.39 -25.79
N GLY A 706 3.00 24.57 -25.68
CA GLY A 706 2.99 23.14 -26.03
C GLY A 706 3.07 22.86 -27.53
N ARG A 707 3.27 23.89 -28.37
CA ARG A 707 3.37 23.74 -29.82
C ARG A 707 4.80 23.35 -30.21
N GLU A 708 4.95 22.30 -31.01
CA GLU A 708 6.22 21.90 -31.61
C GLU A 708 6.74 22.98 -32.58
N VAL A 709 7.98 23.42 -32.36
CA VAL A 709 8.69 24.49 -33.08
C VAL A 709 9.73 23.92 -34.03
N PHE A 710 10.41 22.83 -33.63
CA PHE A 710 11.22 21.99 -34.51
C PHE A 710 11.28 20.55 -34.01
N ASN A 711 11.68 19.66 -34.91
CA ASN A 711 11.93 18.24 -34.65
C ASN A 711 13.12 17.80 -35.53
N GLU A 712 14.30 17.62 -34.93
CA GLU A 712 15.55 17.36 -35.65
C GLU A 712 16.21 16.04 -35.23
N ALA A 713 16.74 15.29 -36.20
CA ALA A 713 17.45 14.04 -35.92
C ALA A 713 18.81 14.32 -35.25
N TRP A 714 19.03 13.74 -34.07
CA TRP A 714 20.18 13.98 -33.22
C TRP A 714 21.00 12.71 -32.98
N ASN A 715 22.32 12.86 -32.93
CA ASN A 715 23.30 11.77 -32.90
C ASN A 715 24.01 11.60 -31.54
N GLY A 716 23.40 12.10 -30.47
CA GLY A 716 23.96 12.06 -29.11
C GLY A 716 25.14 13.00 -28.86
N ARG A 717 25.61 13.78 -29.86
CA ARG A 717 26.88 14.55 -29.76
C ARG A 717 26.90 15.93 -30.43
N ALA A 718 26.03 16.19 -31.40
CA ALA A 718 25.94 17.50 -32.04
C ALA A 718 25.35 18.56 -31.07
N PRO A 719 25.82 19.82 -31.10
CA PRO A 719 25.05 20.92 -30.53
C PRO A 719 23.81 21.20 -31.38
N LEU A 720 22.73 21.63 -30.75
CA LEU A 720 21.52 22.13 -31.42
C LEU A 720 21.69 23.61 -31.74
N ASN A 721 21.08 24.07 -32.83
CA ASN A 721 21.07 25.49 -33.21
C ASN A 721 19.82 26.19 -32.65
N THR A 722 20.01 27.22 -31.82
CA THR A 722 18.93 28.02 -31.24
C THR A 722 18.67 29.32 -32.01
N SER A 723 19.43 29.62 -33.07
CA SER A 723 19.31 30.86 -33.86
C SER A 723 17.98 31.04 -34.60
N ALA A 724 17.13 30.00 -34.66
CA ALA A 724 15.79 30.03 -35.26
C ALA A 724 14.67 30.13 -34.21
N LEU A 725 14.98 29.98 -32.93
CA LEU A 725 14.06 30.20 -31.82
C LEU A 725 14.01 31.70 -31.46
N GLY A 726 12.86 32.19 -30.99
CA GLY A 726 12.77 33.53 -30.40
C GLY A 726 13.33 33.53 -28.98
N SER A 727 13.55 34.71 -28.39
CA SER A 727 13.87 34.79 -26.96
C SER A 727 12.64 34.38 -26.13
N GLY A 728 12.77 33.37 -25.27
CA GLY A 728 11.65 32.75 -24.55
C GLY A 728 12.00 31.42 -23.87
N LEU A 729 11.00 30.81 -23.22
CA LEU A 729 11.11 29.48 -22.60
C LEU A 729 10.62 28.39 -23.56
N TYR A 730 11.39 27.31 -23.63
CA TYR A 730 11.15 26.13 -24.44
C TYR A 730 11.33 24.85 -23.61
N VAL A 731 10.63 23.79 -23.99
CA VAL A 731 10.84 22.43 -23.47
C VAL A 731 11.43 21.58 -24.59
N LEU A 732 12.53 20.89 -24.31
CA LEU A 732 13.22 20.00 -25.24
C LEU A 732 13.00 18.54 -24.80
N HIS A 733 12.38 17.75 -25.68
CA HIS A 733 12.24 16.31 -25.52
C HIS A 733 13.25 15.60 -26.42
N VAL A 734 14.08 14.74 -25.87
CA VAL A 734 14.83 13.76 -26.66
C VAL A 734 13.97 12.50 -26.76
N VAL A 735 13.67 12.06 -27.97
CA VAL A 735 12.99 10.79 -28.25
C VAL A 735 13.90 9.83 -29.00
N ASP A 736 13.63 8.54 -28.92
CA ASP A 736 14.37 7.50 -29.66
C ASP A 736 13.89 7.36 -31.12
N GLY A 737 14.24 6.26 -31.77
CA GLY A 737 13.85 5.96 -33.15
C GLY A 737 12.40 5.50 -33.34
N ASP A 738 11.76 5.02 -32.26
CA ASP A 738 10.40 4.48 -32.25
C ASP A 738 9.39 5.52 -31.70
N GLY A 739 9.89 6.56 -31.03
CA GLY A 739 9.14 7.75 -30.60
C GLY A 739 9.04 7.90 -29.08
N THR A 740 9.62 6.98 -28.30
CA THR A 740 9.63 6.97 -26.83
C THR A 740 10.40 8.17 -26.28
N LEU A 741 9.95 8.77 -25.17
CA LEU A 741 10.70 9.82 -24.48
C LEU A 741 11.91 9.22 -23.77
N VAL A 742 13.11 9.63 -24.20
CA VAL A 742 14.41 9.22 -23.61
C VAL A 742 14.83 10.16 -22.47
N GLY A 743 14.36 11.40 -22.51
CA GLY A 743 14.57 12.40 -21.48
C GLY A 743 14.05 13.78 -21.89
N GLN A 744 13.84 14.67 -20.93
CA GLN A 744 13.33 16.02 -21.16
C GLN A 744 14.04 17.08 -20.33
N GLY A 745 13.92 18.35 -20.71
CA GLY A 745 14.27 19.47 -19.84
C GLY A 745 13.99 20.85 -20.45
N ARG A 746 14.24 21.88 -19.64
CA ARG A 746 13.84 23.27 -19.92
C ARG A 746 15.02 24.07 -20.51
N LEU A 747 14.78 24.81 -21.59
CA LEU A 747 15.74 25.71 -22.23
C LEU A 747 15.17 27.14 -22.28
N VAL A 748 15.94 28.10 -21.79
CA VAL A 748 15.72 29.52 -22.07
C VAL A 748 16.56 29.93 -23.27
N VAL A 749 15.95 30.59 -24.25
CA VAL A 749 16.66 31.24 -25.36
C VAL A 749 16.68 32.73 -25.10
N GLN A 750 17.84 33.36 -25.31
CA GLN A 750 18.03 34.79 -25.14
C GLN A 750 19.08 35.31 -26.13
N HIS A 751 18.59 36.04 -27.15
CA HIS A 751 19.37 36.86 -28.08
C HIS A 751 19.56 38.29 -27.57
#